data_AF-Q86RN4-F1
#
_entry.id   AF-Q86RN4-F1
#
_cell.length_a   1.000
_cell.length_b   1.000
_cell.length_c   1.000
_cell.angle_alpha   90.00
_cell.angle_beta   90.00
_cell.angle_gamma   90.00
#
_symmetry.space_group_name_H-M   'P 1'
#
loop_
_entity.id
_entity.type
_entity.pdbx_description
1 polymer ?
#
loop_
_entity_poly.entity_id
_entity_poly.type
_entity_poly.pdbx_seq_one_letter_code
_entity_poly.pdbx_strand_id
1 'polypeptide(L)'
;PNNEAPNSSRHHLRNGFPGKNDSLPHEEPNNLEGKNESSDQCDTINLGQVTEKEKKTIEQASVQAQDATKPEANNAEQIQAELQKVKTAKENSAASATAAETAKNNAVSAGKGLDAAKTAIEKAKAAAEEAKKEAAIAEKAAKDAEAAEKENNLENVKSQVKIADEALKKAKSKKNEAEIAVEIVKAVVAKEEAQKASDEAQKACEKAQKAHAKAQKASDTTKTVETFKTNAEAAAKNAKEKAENANKAATEAESANELSVAKQKATDAETAAKDAKKEQVKAEIAAEVAKAKVAKEEADAAQKKAEAAKKIVDKIAKDSEVPEAQKAAEFATETVKKATTAATEAGKNAQEAEKSPEEAEEKAETSDAVKGKADAAEKAAGEAKKASIETEIAVEVAKAEVLNAEVKKTAQEAEKDATEAKAAAEEAKTHGEKAEKVGESTKAHSDEAQQENKNAKDASEEAENRAVDALEEAYAVEAHLARTKNAAESAKSATDMSELEKAKEEAIDAANIAHQKWLKATQAATIAKEKKEAAKVAAEKAQTAATVVKDKAAKAEAKKAETEAVKAAVEARAAAEEAKQEAAKVGASKEPQETKNKANVEAEATGNEAKKAEDAAEEAKEAAKKANEATDANVARSEADKAMPAAKKAKKAREKAAYGLLKTKNQYVLEPLDISPESADNITSKEEQVKEEMEDQGDEDSNEAEVEEALPNGSGAQEEDVNLEMDDEEEVEEVEENVATNQQTGGKREKRNTNDTVDDTNADKQFGDEFDTYNDIKKVTEALVKSMTSLVSDDPSVGDTIN
;
A
#
# COMPACT_ATOMS: atom_id res chain seq x y z
N PRO A 1 -44.37 23.19 -2.56
CA PRO A 1 -44.39 24.63 -2.89
C PRO A 1 -43.79 24.85 -4.29
N ASN A 2 -44.61 24.68 -5.32
CA ASN A 2 -45.22 25.73 -6.19
C ASN A 2 -44.31 26.06 -7.39
N ASN A 3 -44.68 25.62 -8.61
CA ASN A 3 -45.55 26.32 -9.61
C ASN A 3 -44.81 27.54 -10.21
N GLU A 4 -44.84 27.88 -11.50
CA GLU A 4 -45.65 27.53 -12.67
C GLU A 4 -44.98 28.18 -13.90
N ALA A 5 -45.38 27.75 -15.10
CA ALA A 5 -44.90 28.26 -16.39
C ALA A 5 -45.71 29.51 -16.88
N PRO A 6 -45.76 29.85 -18.19
CA PRO A 6 -45.10 31.00 -18.80
C PRO A 6 -46.09 32.07 -19.33
N ASN A 7 -45.60 33.23 -19.81
CA ASN A 7 -46.45 34.12 -20.63
C ASN A 7 -45.71 34.84 -21.76
N SER A 8 -46.38 34.84 -22.90
CA SER A 8 -46.07 35.54 -24.15
C SER A 8 -46.32 37.05 -24.04
N SER A 9 -45.73 37.81 -24.96
CA SER A 9 -46.36 39.07 -25.40
C SER A 9 -46.18 39.29 -26.90
N ARG A 10 -47.31 39.50 -27.57
CA ARG A 10 -47.45 39.97 -28.95
C ARG A 10 -47.06 41.44 -29.05
N HIS A 11 -46.54 41.86 -30.21
CA HIS A 11 -46.99 43.11 -30.82
C HIS A 11 -47.07 42.99 -32.35
N HIS A 12 -48.16 43.57 -32.87
CA HIS A 12 -48.54 43.70 -34.28
C HIS A 12 -47.75 44.81 -35.00
N LEU A 13 -47.76 44.79 -36.35
CA LEU A 13 -47.88 45.90 -37.34
C LEU A 13 -47.20 45.44 -38.66
N ARG A 14 -47.90 45.04 -39.74
CA ARG A 14 -48.68 45.78 -40.77
C ARG A 14 -47.85 46.75 -41.67
N ASN A 15 -47.95 46.48 -42.99
CA ASN A 15 -47.59 47.31 -44.17
C ASN A 15 -46.08 47.38 -44.50
N GLY A 16 -45.61 47.28 -45.76
CA GLY A 16 -46.27 47.21 -47.06
C GLY A 16 -45.24 46.95 -48.18
N PHE A 17 -45.75 46.46 -49.31
CA PHE A 17 -45.06 46.44 -50.60
C PHE A 17 -45.18 47.84 -51.23
N PRO A 18 -44.15 48.35 -51.94
CA PRO A 18 -44.14 48.35 -53.41
C PRO A 18 -42.71 48.07 -53.94
N GLY A 19 -42.39 47.85 -55.20
CA GLY A 19 -42.97 48.19 -56.49
C GLY A 19 -41.85 48.04 -57.53
N LYS A 20 -42.25 47.86 -58.80
CA LYS A 20 -41.44 47.45 -59.95
C LYS A 20 -40.60 48.57 -60.59
N ASN A 21 -39.65 48.11 -61.43
CA ASN A 21 -39.10 48.71 -62.65
C ASN A 21 -38.14 49.90 -62.52
N ASP A 22 -36.95 49.80 -63.11
CA ASP A 22 -36.66 50.39 -64.43
C ASP A 22 -35.20 50.20 -64.89
N SER A 23 -35.08 49.92 -66.19
CA SER A 23 -34.07 50.44 -67.15
C SER A 23 -32.59 50.02 -67.11
N LEU A 24 -32.18 49.34 -68.20
CA LEU A 24 -30.84 49.36 -68.82
C LEU A 24 -30.49 50.79 -69.32
N PRO A 25 -29.21 51.16 -69.52
CA PRO A 25 -28.52 50.87 -70.80
C PRO A 25 -27.00 50.60 -70.74
N HIS A 26 -26.53 49.91 -71.80
CA HIS A 26 -25.25 49.97 -72.54
C HIS A 26 -23.93 50.38 -71.85
N GLU A 27 -22.88 49.59 -72.07
CA GLU A 27 -21.75 49.92 -72.97
C GLU A 27 -20.71 48.77 -73.05
N GLU A 28 -20.59 48.17 -74.23
CA GLU A 28 -19.35 47.61 -74.81
C GLU A 28 -18.59 48.78 -75.48
N PRO A 29 -17.26 48.74 -75.82
CA PRO A 29 -16.67 47.63 -76.59
C PRO A 29 -15.11 47.41 -76.55
N ASN A 30 -14.67 46.40 -77.32
CA ASN A 30 -13.41 46.25 -78.09
C ASN A 30 -12.08 46.02 -77.32
N ASN A 31 -11.06 45.29 -77.81
CA ASN A 31 -10.78 44.56 -79.06
C ASN A 31 -9.48 43.73 -78.86
N LEU A 32 -9.26 42.71 -79.70
CA LEU A 32 -8.01 42.39 -80.47
C LEU A 32 -7.82 40.89 -80.75
N GLU A 33 -8.48 40.40 -81.80
CA GLU A 33 -7.90 39.93 -83.08
C GLU A 33 -6.51 39.26 -83.16
N GLY A 34 -6.42 38.10 -83.83
CA GLY A 34 -5.16 37.64 -84.44
C GLY A 34 -5.03 36.19 -84.94
N LYS A 35 -5.42 35.97 -86.22
CA LYS A 35 -4.76 35.15 -87.28
C LYS A 35 -5.23 33.72 -87.63
N ASN A 36 -5.38 33.56 -88.95
CA ASN A 36 -5.78 32.41 -89.79
C ASN A 36 -4.58 31.56 -90.26
N GLU A 37 -4.95 30.50 -91.01
CA GLU A 37 -4.20 29.73 -92.03
C GLU A 37 -3.40 28.53 -91.49
N SER A 38 -3.32 27.34 -92.10
CA SER A 38 -3.96 26.64 -93.22
C SER A 38 -3.18 25.31 -93.38
N SER A 39 -3.83 24.22 -93.83
CA SER A 39 -3.22 23.08 -94.59
C SER A 39 -2.12 22.27 -93.87
N ASP A 40 -1.82 21.00 -94.12
CA ASP A 40 -2.29 19.98 -95.03
C ASP A 40 -1.57 18.68 -94.62
N GLN A 41 -2.04 17.56 -95.20
CA GLN A 41 -1.32 16.29 -95.43
C GLN A 41 -1.25 15.25 -94.29
N CYS A 42 -1.95 14.11 -94.42
CA CYS A 42 -1.74 12.96 -95.34
C CYS A 42 -0.75 11.96 -94.69
N ASP A 43 -1.09 10.69 -94.46
CA ASP A 43 -1.18 9.57 -95.41
C ASP A 43 -1.37 8.29 -94.52
N THR A 44 -1.88 7.11 -94.87
CA THR A 44 -2.23 6.41 -96.11
C THR A 44 -2.91 5.06 -95.76
N ILE A 45 -3.57 4.43 -96.76
CA ILE A 45 -3.67 2.96 -97.03
C ILE A 45 -4.60 2.13 -96.12
N ASN A 46 -5.43 1.17 -96.58
CA ASN A 46 -6.01 0.80 -97.88
C ASN A 46 -6.99 -0.35 -97.64
N LEU A 47 -8.04 -0.42 -98.47
CA LEU A 47 -8.78 -1.60 -98.97
C LEU A 47 -8.85 -2.91 -98.16
N GLY A 48 -10.08 -3.38 -97.91
CA GLY A 48 -10.34 -4.82 -97.83
C GLY A 48 -11.63 -5.25 -97.13
N GLN A 49 -12.69 -5.46 -97.92
CA GLN A 49 -13.77 -6.43 -97.69
C GLN A 49 -14.77 -6.17 -96.54
N VAL A 50 -15.90 -5.54 -96.87
CA VAL A 50 -17.19 -5.96 -96.32
C VAL A 50 -18.19 -6.11 -97.46
N THR A 51 -18.87 -7.25 -97.40
CA THR A 51 -19.66 -7.94 -98.41
C THR A 51 -20.99 -7.29 -98.74
N GLU A 52 -21.48 -7.63 -99.94
CA GLU A 52 -22.75 -7.27 -100.56
C GLU A 52 -23.99 -7.21 -99.64
N LYS A 53 -24.92 -6.32 -100.05
CA LYS A 53 -26.20 -5.84 -99.44
C LYS A 53 -25.96 -4.50 -98.73
N GLU A 54 -26.34 -3.34 -99.25
CA GLU A 54 -27.56 -2.97 -99.97
C GLU A 54 -27.26 -1.90 -101.02
N LYS A 55 -27.76 -2.13 -102.24
CA LYS A 55 -27.50 -1.35 -103.44
C LYS A 55 -28.81 -0.70 -103.88
N LYS A 56 -28.83 0.64 -103.99
CA LYS A 56 -29.74 1.49 -104.81
C LYS A 56 -31.24 1.35 -104.49
N THR A 57 -32.06 2.39 -104.48
CA THR A 57 -32.41 3.20 -105.66
C THR A 57 -33.33 4.35 -105.20
N ILE A 58 -32.96 5.60 -105.45
CA ILE A 58 -33.90 6.73 -105.59
C ILE A 58 -33.78 7.15 -107.06
N GLU A 59 -34.78 6.78 -107.85
CA GLU A 59 -35.27 7.40 -109.11
C GLU A 59 -35.94 6.34 -109.99
N GLN A 60 -36.95 6.79 -110.73
CA GLN A 60 -37.95 6.06 -111.55
C GLN A 60 -39.21 5.67 -110.76
N ALA A 61 -40.43 5.98 -111.18
CA ALA A 61 -40.92 6.62 -112.40
C ALA A 61 -42.34 7.15 -112.16
N SER A 62 -42.61 8.37 -112.63
CA SER A 62 -43.96 8.87 -112.87
C SER A 62 -44.26 8.75 -114.36
N VAL A 63 -44.71 7.57 -114.81
CA VAL A 63 -45.64 7.38 -115.96
C VAL A 63 -46.24 5.97 -115.81
N GLN A 64 -47.55 5.84 -115.60
CA GLN A 64 -48.32 4.88 -116.39
C GLN A 64 -49.83 5.13 -116.31
N ALA A 65 -50.39 5.07 -117.51
CA ALA A 65 -51.79 5.24 -117.84
C ALA A 65 -52.64 4.06 -117.37
N GLN A 66 -53.93 4.37 -117.30
CA GLN A 66 -55.10 3.51 -117.42
C GLN A 66 -54.82 2.06 -117.84
N ASP A 67 -55.21 1.12 -116.98
CA ASP A 67 -55.99 -0.02 -117.44
C ASP A 67 -56.90 -0.55 -116.32
N ALA A 68 -58.05 -1.05 -116.73
CA ALA A 68 -59.17 -1.38 -115.86
C ALA A 68 -58.97 -2.68 -115.06
N THR A 69 -59.66 -2.75 -113.91
CA THR A 69 -60.07 -3.98 -113.18
C THR A 69 -59.00 -4.85 -112.47
N LYS A 70 -58.64 -4.52 -111.22
CA LYS A 70 -58.58 -5.44 -110.03
C LYS A 70 -58.20 -4.69 -108.72
N PRO A 71 -58.96 -4.78 -107.61
CA PRO A 71 -58.60 -4.11 -106.33
C PRO A 71 -57.66 -4.92 -105.40
N GLU A 72 -57.26 -6.14 -105.75
CA GLU A 72 -56.78 -7.12 -104.76
C GLU A 72 -55.25 -7.17 -104.51
N ALA A 73 -54.41 -6.65 -105.43
CA ALA A 73 -52.95 -6.81 -105.30
C ALA A 73 -52.28 -5.83 -104.29
N ASN A 74 -52.91 -4.69 -103.98
CA ASN A 74 -52.32 -3.64 -103.14
C ASN A 74 -52.50 -3.91 -101.62
N ASN A 75 -53.42 -4.80 -101.23
CA ASN A 75 -53.69 -5.08 -99.82
C ASN A 75 -52.78 -6.16 -99.22
N ALA A 76 -52.34 -7.17 -99.99
CA ALA A 76 -51.54 -8.28 -99.46
C ALA A 76 -50.13 -7.84 -99.02
N GLU A 77 -49.45 -7.02 -99.82
CA GLU A 77 -48.15 -6.44 -99.46
C GLU A 77 -48.26 -5.50 -98.25
N GLN A 78 -49.34 -4.72 -98.16
CA GLN A 78 -49.62 -3.85 -97.01
C GLN A 78 -49.92 -4.64 -95.73
N ILE A 79 -50.67 -5.74 -95.81
CA ILE A 79 -50.95 -6.63 -94.68
C ILE A 79 -49.64 -7.23 -94.14
N GLN A 80 -48.76 -7.73 -95.02
CA GLN A 80 -47.46 -8.29 -94.61
C GLN A 80 -46.56 -7.25 -93.94
N ALA A 81 -46.51 -6.02 -94.46
CA ALA A 81 -45.74 -4.93 -93.84
C ALA A 81 -46.26 -4.57 -92.43
N GLU A 82 -47.57 -4.51 -92.24
CA GLU A 82 -48.19 -4.24 -90.93
C GLU A 82 -48.01 -5.42 -89.95
N LEU A 83 -48.04 -6.67 -90.42
CA LEU A 83 -47.70 -7.84 -89.59
C LEU A 83 -46.25 -7.85 -89.11
N GLN A 84 -45.31 -7.37 -89.92
CA GLN A 84 -43.93 -7.23 -89.46
C GLN A 84 -43.82 -6.19 -88.34
N LYS A 85 -44.59 -5.10 -88.40
CA LYS A 85 -44.65 -4.09 -87.33
C LYS A 85 -45.22 -4.67 -86.04
N VAL A 86 -46.33 -5.43 -86.10
CA VAL A 86 -46.93 -6.03 -84.89
C VAL A 86 -46.00 -7.07 -84.25
N LYS A 87 -45.27 -7.86 -85.05
CA LYS A 87 -44.26 -8.81 -84.57
C LYS A 87 -43.09 -8.10 -83.90
N THR A 88 -42.57 -7.05 -84.52
CA THR A 88 -41.51 -6.20 -83.96
C THR A 88 -41.96 -5.54 -82.64
N ALA A 89 -43.22 -5.08 -82.56
CA ALA A 89 -43.78 -4.50 -81.35
C ALA A 89 -43.92 -5.53 -80.22
N LYS A 90 -44.36 -6.76 -80.53
CA LYS A 90 -44.40 -7.89 -79.59
C LYS A 90 -43.01 -8.21 -79.03
N GLU A 91 -42.02 -8.41 -79.90
CA GLU A 91 -40.65 -8.77 -79.49
C GLU A 91 -40.02 -7.70 -78.61
N ASN A 92 -40.14 -6.43 -79.00
CA ASN A 92 -39.62 -5.31 -78.22
C ASN A 92 -40.36 -5.11 -76.88
N SER A 93 -41.65 -5.47 -76.81
CA SER A 93 -42.43 -5.42 -75.56
C SER A 93 -41.98 -6.53 -74.61
N ALA A 94 -41.78 -7.75 -75.13
CA ALA A 94 -41.22 -8.86 -74.37
C ALA A 94 -39.82 -8.54 -73.84
N ALA A 95 -38.94 -7.98 -74.68
CA ALA A 95 -37.62 -7.51 -74.25
C ALA A 95 -37.72 -6.45 -73.14
N SER A 96 -38.67 -5.51 -73.23
CA SER A 96 -38.90 -4.50 -72.19
C SER A 96 -39.37 -5.11 -70.87
N ALA A 97 -40.25 -6.11 -70.91
CA ALA A 97 -40.70 -6.84 -69.72
C ALA A 97 -39.56 -7.64 -69.06
N THR A 98 -38.70 -8.30 -69.85
CA THR A 98 -37.53 -9.01 -69.31
C THR A 98 -36.52 -8.06 -68.66
N ALA A 99 -36.28 -6.89 -69.24
CA ALA A 99 -35.40 -5.88 -68.64
C ALA A 99 -35.98 -5.32 -67.33
N ALA A 100 -37.30 -5.10 -67.26
CA ALA A 100 -37.98 -4.68 -66.04
C ALA A 100 -37.88 -5.74 -64.93
N GLU A 101 -37.99 -7.03 -65.27
CA GLU A 101 -37.81 -8.15 -64.33
C GLU A 101 -36.37 -8.23 -63.81
N THR A 102 -35.37 -8.03 -64.68
CA THR A 102 -33.96 -7.93 -64.27
C THR A 102 -33.74 -6.75 -63.33
N ALA A 103 -34.31 -5.58 -63.64
CA ALA A 103 -34.26 -4.41 -62.77
C ALA A 103 -34.86 -4.71 -61.38
N LYS A 104 -36.05 -5.33 -61.31
CA LYS A 104 -36.64 -5.79 -60.05
C LYS A 104 -35.68 -6.65 -59.23
N ASN A 105 -35.05 -7.64 -59.85
CA ASN A 105 -34.13 -8.53 -59.15
C ASN A 105 -32.87 -7.79 -58.65
N ASN A 106 -32.37 -6.82 -59.42
CA ASN A 106 -31.27 -5.96 -59.01
C ASN A 106 -31.65 -5.06 -57.82
N ALA A 107 -32.86 -4.50 -57.81
CA ALA A 107 -33.38 -3.72 -56.68
C ALA A 107 -33.48 -4.57 -55.40
N VAL A 108 -34.05 -5.78 -55.50
CA VAL A 108 -34.14 -6.71 -54.35
C VAL A 108 -32.76 -7.09 -53.82
N SER A 109 -31.79 -7.30 -54.71
CA SER A 109 -30.43 -7.68 -54.33
C SER A 109 -29.68 -6.53 -53.66
N ALA A 110 -29.75 -5.32 -54.23
CA ALA A 110 -29.09 -4.14 -53.70
C ALA A 110 -29.64 -3.70 -52.35
N GLY A 111 -30.97 -3.69 -52.17
CA GLY A 111 -31.63 -3.27 -50.93
C GLY A 111 -31.89 -4.42 -49.95
N LYS A 112 -31.26 -5.57 -50.12
CA LYS A 112 -31.55 -6.77 -49.31
C LYS A 112 -31.30 -6.50 -47.83
N GLY A 113 -32.34 -6.70 -47.01
CA GLY A 113 -32.26 -6.51 -45.56
C GLY A 113 -32.30 -5.06 -45.11
N LEU A 114 -32.50 -4.10 -46.02
CA LEU A 114 -32.58 -2.68 -45.70
C LEU A 114 -34.04 -2.20 -45.75
N ASP A 115 -34.58 -1.86 -44.58
CA ASP A 115 -35.97 -1.44 -44.44
C ASP A 115 -36.29 -0.14 -45.20
N ALA A 116 -35.33 0.79 -45.24
CA ALA A 116 -35.45 2.04 -45.98
C ALA A 116 -35.63 1.83 -47.50
N ALA A 117 -35.12 0.74 -48.07
CA ALA A 117 -35.22 0.45 -49.50
C ALA A 117 -36.55 -0.23 -49.90
N LYS A 118 -37.38 -0.68 -48.94
CA LYS A 118 -38.60 -1.47 -49.19
C LYS A 118 -39.54 -0.80 -50.18
N THR A 119 -39.79 0.50 -50.01
CA THR A 119 -40.72 1.25 -50.87
C THR A 119 -40.28 1.27 -52.33
N ALA A 120 -38.99 1.48 -52.59
CA ALA A 120 -38.45 1.47 -53.96
C ALA A 120 -38.41 0.07 -54.56
N ILE A 121 -38.13 -0.96 -53.75
CA ILE A 121 -38.22 -2.37 -54.16
C ILE A 121 -39.65 -2.72 -54.60
N GLU A 122 -40.67 -2.30 -53.84
CA GLU A 122 -42.07 -2.55 -54.22
C GLU A 122 -42.47 -1.80 -55.51
N LYS A 123 -41.97 -0.57 -55.71
CA LYS A 123 -42.15 0.15 -57.00
C LYS A 123 -41.53 -0.62 -58.16
N ALA A 124 -40.33 -1.17 -58.01
CA ALA A 124 -39.67 -1.98 -59.04
C ALA A 124 -40.47 -3.26 -59.35
N LYS A 125 -41.01 -3.93 -58.32
CA LYS A 125 -41.88 -5.11 -58.48
C LYS A 125 -43.16 -4.77 -59.24
N ALA A 126 -43.85 -3.70 -58.85
CA ALA A 126 -45.09 -3.28 -59.51
C ALA A 126 -44.86 -2.92 -60.98
N ALA A 127 -43.81 -2.16 -61.28
CA ALA A 127 -43.46 -1.78 -62.65
C ALA A 127 -43.10 -3.00 -63.52
N ALA A 128 -42.37 -3.98 -62.97
CA ALA A 128 -42.07 -5.22 -63.69
C ALA A 128 -43.32 -6.05 -64.00
N GLU A 129 -44.26 -6.17 -63.05
CA GLU A 129 -45.53 -6.88 -63.28
C GLU A 129 -46.43 -6.16 -64.30
N GLU A 130 -46.46 -4.82 -64.29
CA GLU A 130 -47.18 -4.05 -65.30
C GLU A 130 -46.54 -4.15 -66.70
N ALA A 131 -45.21 -4.15 -66.80
CA ALA A 131 -44.51 -4.38 -68.07
C ALA A 131 -44.82 -5.76 -68.65
N LYS A 132 -44.91 -6.81 -67.81
CA LYS A 132 -45.34 -8.16 -68.23
C LYS A 132 -46.78 -8.17 -68.77
N LYS A 133 -47.70 -7.46 -68.12
CA LYS A 133 -49.10 -7.33 -68.59
C LYS A 133 -49.15 -6.68 -69.97
N GLU A 134 -48.42 -5.59 -70.18
CA GLU A 134 -48.37 -4.91 -71.49
C GLU A 134 -47.71 -5.77 -72.57
N ALA A 135 -46.66 -6.53 -72.25
CA ALA A 135 -46.07 -7.50 -73.18
C ALA A 135 -47.08 -8.59 -73.59
N ALA A 136 -47.93 -9.07 -72.67
CA ALA A 136 -48.99 -10.02 -72.98
C ALA A 136 -50.08 -9.42 -73.89
N ILE A 137 -50.39 -8.12 -73.75
CA ILE A 137 -51.31 -7.40 -74.65
C ILE A 137 -50.71 -7.31 -76.06
N ALA A 138 -49.43 -6.95 -76.19
CA ALA A 138 -48.74 -6.93 -77.48
C ALA A 138 -48.67 -8.32 -78.13
N GLU A 139 -48.46 -9.37 -77.34
CA GLU A 139 -48.51 -10.76 -77.81
C GLU A 139 -49.90 -11.14 -78.34
N LYS A 140 -50.96 -10.75 -77.61
CA LYS A 140 -52.34 -11.02 -78.04
C LYS A 140 -52.68 -10.27 -79.32
N ALA A 141 -52.30 -9.00 -79.43
CA ALA A 141 -52.51 -8.20 -80.64
C ALA A 141 -51.79 -8.79 -81.86
N ALA A 142 -50.57 -9.34 -81.68
CA ALA A 142 -49.87 -10.03 -82.76
C ALA A 142 -50.61 -11.30 -83.23
N LYS A 143 -51.16 -12.10 -82.31
CA LYS A 143 -51.98 -13.28 -82.64
C LYS A 143 -53.28 -12.89 -83.34
N ASP A 144 -53.94 -11.84 -82.86
CA ASP A 144 -55.19 -11.32 -83.43
C ASP A 144 -54.94 -10.71 -84.84
N ALA A 145 -53.77 -10.12 -85.09
CA ALA A 145 -53.34 -9.65 -86.41
C ALA A 145 -53.07 -10.80 -87.39
N GLU A 146 -52.41 -11.88 -86.94
CA GLU A 146 -52.19 -13.10 -87.75
C GLU A 146 -53.51 -13.81 -88.09
N ALA A 147 -54.52 -13.71 -87.22
CA ALA A 147 -55.87 -14.19 -87.51
C ALA A 147 -56.57 -13.31 -88.57
N ALA A 148 -56.48 -11.99 -88.43
CA ALA A 148 -57.05 -11.03 -89.37
C ALA A 148 -56.41 -11.08 -90.77
N GLU A 149 -55.12 -11.45 -90.86
CA GLU A 149 -54.43 -11.74 -92.12
C GLU A 149 -55.13 -12.84 -92.92
N LYS A 150 -55.51 -13.94 -92.25
CA LYS A 150 -56.20 -15.09 -92.88
C LYS A 150 -57.57 -14.72 -93.43
N GLU A 151 -58.17 -13.67 -92.89
CA GLU A 151 -59.44 -13.08 -93.35
C GLU A 151 -59.25 -11.95 -94.37
N ASN A 152 -58.00 -11.64 -94.77
CA ASN A 152 -57.63 -10.55 -95.67
C ASN A 152 -58.16 -9.17 -95.22
N ASN A 153 -58.21 -8.94 -93.89
CA ASN A 153 -58.80 -7.74 -93.28
C ASN A 153 -57.72 -6.73 -92.84
N LEU A 154 -57.29 -5.91 -93.79
CA LEU A 154 -56.23 -4.91 -93.58
C LEU A 154 -56.55 -3.91 -92.45
N GLU A 155 -57.80 -3.48 -92.31
CA GLU A 155 -58.18 -2.50 -91.28
C GLU A 155 -58.07 -3.09 -89.87
N ASN A 156 -58.45 -4.36 -89.71
CA ASN A 156 -58.28 -5.06 -88.44
C ASN A 156 -56.79 -5.28 -88.12
N VAL A 157 -55.96 -5.66 -89.11
CA VAL A 157 -54.49 -5.75 -88.93
C VAL A 157 -53.90 -4.41 -88.48
N LYS A 158 -54.28 -3.29 -89.12
CA LYS A 158 -53.85 -1.93 -88.72
C LYS A 158 -54.30 -1.56 -87.31
N SER A 159 -55.51 -1.98 -86.91
CA SER A 159 -56.01 -1.79 -85.54
C SER A 159 -55.15 -2.54 -84.52
N GLN A 160 -54.76 -3.78 -84.83
CA GLN A 160 -53.91 -4.59 -83.95
C GLN A 160 -52.47 -4.03 -83.86
N VAL A 161 -51.93 -3.47 -84.94
CA VAL A 161 -50.64 -2.77 -84.91
C VAL A 161 -50.67 -1.60 -83.93
N LYS A 162 -51.74 -0.78 -83.94
CA LYS A 162 -51.89 0.33 -82.97
C LYS A 162 -51.93 -0.18 -81.53
N ILE A 163 -52.66 -1.26 -81.26
CA ILE A 163 -52.73 -1.87 -79.93
C ILE A 163 -51.35 -2.37 -79.49
N ALA A 164 -50.61 -3.06 -80.36
CA ALA A 164 -49.27 -3.54 -80.06
C ALA A 164 -48.25 -2.41 -79.85
N ASP A 165 -48.34 -1.33 -80.63
CA ASP A 165 -47.49 -0.14 -80.49
C ASP A 165 -47.77 0.63 -79.20
N GLU A 166 -49.04 0.76 -78.80
CA GLU A 166 -49.42 1.35 -77.51
C GLU A 166 -48.94 0.50 -76.33
N ALA A 167 -49.12 -0.82 -76.41
CA ALA A 167 -48.61 -1.76 -75.43
C ALA A 167 -47.07 -1.70 -75.33
N LEU A 168 -46.37 -1.57 -76.47
CA LEU A 168 -44.92 -1.37 -76.50
C LEU A 168 -44.50 -0.08 -75.79
N LYS A 169 -45.17 1.04 -76.06
CA LYS A 169 -44.86 2.33 -75.41
C LYS A 169 -45.03 2.23 -73.90
N LYS A 170 -46.12 1.60 -73.43
CA LYS A 170 -46.35 1.37 -72.00
C LYS A 170 -45.34 0.41 -71.39
N ALA A 171 -45.02 -0.69 -72.05
CA ALA A 171 -43.98 -1.63 -71.59
C ALA A 171 -42.61 -0.95 -71.47
N LYS A 172 -42.23 -0.06 -72.41
CA LYS A 172 -41.01 0.76 -72.32
C LYS A 172 -41.05 1.76 -71.17
N SER A 173 -42.19 2.42 -70.94
CA SER A 173 -42.37 3.31 -69.79
C SER A 173 -42.16 2.56 -68.47
N LYS A 174 -42.78 1.38 -68.34
CA LYS A 174 -42.70 0.54 -67.14
C LYS A 174 -41.31 -0.07 -66.94
N LYS A 175 -40.60 -0.40 -68.01
CA LYS A 175 -39.17 -0.73 -67.96
C LYS A 175 -38.37 0.41 -67.32
N ASN A 176 -38.57 1.65 -67.79
CA ASN A 176 -37.84 2.80 -67.24
C ASN A 176 -38.21 3.05 -65.76
N GLU A 177 -39.48 2.91 -65.38
CA GLU A 177 -39.92 3.00 -63.98
C GLU A 177 -39.22 1.96 -63.09
N ALA A 178 -39.08 0.71 -63.57
CA ALA A 178 -38.38 -0.35 -62.85
C ALA A 178 -36.87 -0.06 -62.73
N GLU A 179 -36.22 0.45 -63.79
CA GLU A 179 -34.80 0.84 -63.77
C GLU A 179 -34.54 2.05 -62.86
N ILE A 180 -35.43 3.06 -62.85
CA ILE A 180 -35.35 4.20 -61.92
C ILE A 180 -35.46 3.70 -60.47
N ALA A 181 -36.39 2.79 -60.19
CA ALA A 181 -36.56 2.22 -58.85
C ALA A 181 -35.30 1.48 -58.35
N VAL A 182 -34.51 0.86 -59.24
CA VAL A 182 -33.20 0.27 -58.88
C VAL A 182 -32.21 1.33 -58.43
N GLU A 183 -32.09 2.43 -59.18
CA GLU A 183 -31.14 3.49 -58.85
C GLU A 183 -31.53 4.21 -57.54
N ILE A 184 -32.84 4.36 -57.29
CA ILE A 184 -33.34 4.81 -55.98
C ILE A 184 -32.87 3.87 -54.86
N VAL A 185 -33.00 2.55 -55.03
CA VAL A 185 -32.52 1.59 -54.02
C VAL A 185 -31.03 1.76 -53.76
N LYS A 186 -30.20 1.88 -54.80
CA LYS A 186 -28.75 2.10 -54.63
C LYS A 186 -28.46 3.40 -53.86
N ALA A 187 -29.17 4.48 -54.19
CA ALA A 187 -29.02 5.76 -53.49
C ALA A 187 -29.41 5.67 -52.01
N VAL A 188 -30.50 4.95 -51.70
CA VAL A 188 -30.95 4.70 -50.32
C VAL A 188 -29.95 3.84 -49.54
N VAL A 189 -29.37 2.81 -50.17
CA VAL A 189 -28.33 1.99 -49.54
C VAL A 189 -27.10 2.84 -49.22
N ALA A 190 -26.62 3.64 -50.18
CA ALA A 190 -25.48 4.54 -49.98
C ALA A 190 -25.74 5.58 -48.86
N LYS A 191 -26.96 6.14 -48.79
CA LYS A 191 -27.37 7.01 -47.68
C LYS A 191 -27.20 6.34 -46.32
N GLU A 192 -27.68 5.10 -46.17
CA GLU A 192 -27.62 4.38 -44.90
C GLU A 192 -26.18 4.00 -44.52
N GLU A 193 -25.35 3.63 -45.49
CA GLU A 193 -23.91 3.42 -45.27
C GLU A 193 -23.21 4.71 -44.83
N ALA A 194 -23.53 5.85 -45.45
CA ALA A 194 -22.99 7.16 -45.06
C ALA A 194 -23.41 7.56 -43.64
N GLN A 195 -24.67 7.30 -43.27
CA GLN A 195 -25.18 7.57 -41.93
C GLN A 195 -24.46 6.72 -40.88
N LYS A 196 -24.28 5.42 -41.14
CA LYS A 196 -23.53 4.53 -40.25
C LYS A 196 -22.08 5.01 -40.06
N ALA A 197 -21.41 5.44 -41.13
CA ALA A 197 -20.07 5.99 -41.05
C ALA A 197 -20.01 7.27 -40.20
N SER A 198 -21.00 8.15 -40.33
CA SER A 198 -21.15 9.35 -39.48
C SER A 198 -21.31 8.98 -38.00
N ASP A 199 -22.15 7.99 -37.68
CA ASP A 199 -22.39 7.56 -36.30
C ASP A 199 -21.13 6.95 -35.66
N GLU A 200 -20.36 6.16 -36.43
CA GLU A 200 -19.08 5.58 -36.01
C GLU A 200 -18.01 6.66 -35.81
N ALA A 201 -17.94 7.67 -36.69
CA ALA A 201 -17.05 8.83 -36.54
C ALA A 201 -17.37 9.62 -35.26
N GLN A 202 -18.66 9.80 -34.93
CA GLN A 202 -19.08 10.48 -33.71
C GLN A 202 -18.66 9.70 -32.45
N LYS A 203 -18.79 8.38 -32.45
CA LYS A 203 -18.28 7.53 -31.34
C LYS A 203 -16.77 7.67 -31.15
N ALA A 204 -16.02 7.75 -32.25
CA ALA A 204 -14.58 7.99 -32.18
C ALA A 204 -14.26 9.38 -31.58
N CYS A 205 -14.98 10.42 -31.98
CA CYS A 205 -14.88 11.74 -31.37
C CYS A 205 -15.12 11.71 -29.85
N GLU A 206 -16.16 11.02 -29.38
CA GLU A 206 -16.43 10.86 -27.94
C GLU A 206 -15.28 10.15 -27.20
N LYS A 207 -14.65 9.15 -27.81
CA LYS A 207 -13.45 8.49 -27.25
C LYS A 207 -12.27 9.46 -27.14
N ALA A 208 -12.02 10.27 -28.17
CA ALA A 208 -10.97 11.29 -28.16
C ALA A 208 -11.21 12.35 -27.06
N GLN A 209 -12.46 12.77 -26.86
CA GLN A 209 -12.84 13.67 -25.77
C GLN A 209 -12.59 13.06 -24.38
N LYS A 210 -12.91 11.78 -24.19
CA LYS A 210 -12.60 11.05 -22.95
C LYS A 210 -11.09 10.96 -22.70
N ALA A 211 -10.30 10.69 -23.75
CA ALA A 211 -8.85 10.69 -23.67
C ALA A 211 -8.31 12.07 -23.25
N HIS A 212 -8.81 13.14 -23.87
CA HIS A 212 -8.47 14.51 -23.49
C HIS A 212 -8.80 14.84 -22.02
N ALA A 213 -9.98 14.43 -21.55
CA ALA A 213 -10.37 14.62 -20.15
C ALA A 213 -9.46 13.85 -19.17
N LYS A 214 -8.97 12.65 -19.55
CA LYS A 214 -7.95 11.92 -18.78
C LYS A 214 -6.61 12.65 -18.80
N ALA A 215 -6.17 13.15 -19.95
CA ALA A 215 -4.93 13.92 -20.09
C ALA A 215 -4.89 15.14 -19.15
N GLN A 216 -5.99 15.90 -19.10
CA GLN A 216 -6.13 17.07 -18.21
C GLN A 216 -5.96 16.74 -16.73
N LYS A 217 -6.27 15.50 -16.31
CA LYS A 217 -6.10 15.06 -14.93
C LYS A 217 -4.67 14.60 -14.63
N ALA A 218 -3.89 14.22 -15.64
CA ALA A 218 -2.57 13.60 -15.49
C ALA A 218 -1.40 14.59 -15.65
N SER A 219 -1.54 15.67 -16.43
CA SER A 219 -0.43 16.56 -16.82
C SER A 219 -0.92 17.92 -17.35
N ASP A 220 -0.10 18.97 -17.22
CA ASP A 220 -0.33 20.32 -17.78
C ASP A 220 -0.05 20.41 -19.30
N THR A 221 0.46 19.34 -19.93
CA THR A 221 0.84 19.33 -21.36
C THR A 221 -0.31 18.88 -22.27
N THR A 222 -1.48 19.51 -22.10
CA THR A 222 -2.76 19.17 -22.74
C THR A 222 -2.79 19.38 -24.26
N LYS A 223 -1.85 20.16 -24.79
CA LYS A 223 -1.90 20.70 -26.16
C LYS A 223 -1.84 19.64 -27.26
N THR A 224 -1.10 18.55 -27.07
CA THR A 224 -0.95 17.51 -28.09
C THR A 224 -2.19 16.63 -28.21
N VAL A 225 -2.78 16.23 -27.07
CA VAL A 225 -4.04 15.47 -27.04
C VAL A 225 -5.21 16.34 -27.51
N GLU A 226 -5.18 17.64 -27.22
CA GLU A 226 -6.16 18.61 -27.71
C GLU A 226 -6.19 18.66 -29.25
N THR A 227 -5.04 18.67 -29.93
CA THR A 227 -4.97 18.61 -31.39
C THR A 227 -5.70 17.38 -31.95
N PHE A 228 -5.46 16.19 -31.42
CA PHE A 228 -6.11 14.97 -31.91
C PHE A 228 -7.59 14.92 -31.58
N LYS A 229 -8.01 15.47 -30.44
CA LYS A 229 -9.42 15.70 -30.14
C LYS A 229 -10.07 16.59 -31.21
N THR A 230 -9.46 17.73 -31.53
CA THR A 230 -10.00 18.64 -32.56
C THR A 230 -10.02 18.01 -33.95
N ASN A 231 -9.03 17.16 -34.29
CA ASN A 231 -9.01 16.41 -35.54
C ASN A 231 -10.16 15.39 -35.61
N ALA A 232 -10.43 14.66 -34.52
CA ALA A 232 -11.56 13.73 -34.45
C ALA A 232 -12.91 14.46 -34.54
N GLU A 233 -13.03 15.65 -33.91
CA GLU A 233 -14.22 16.51 -34.01
C GLU A 233 -14.45 17.01 -35.45
N ALA A 234 -13.39 17.47 -36.12
CA ALA A 234 -13.45 17.92 -37.51
C ALA A 234 -13.85 16.78 -38.45
N ALA A 235 -13.24 15.61 -38.32
CA ALA A 235 -13.55 14.44 -39.13
C ALA A 235 -14.99 13.94 -38.90
N ALA A 236 -15.46 13.90 -37.65
CA ALA A 236 -16.86 13.56 -37.35
C ALA A 236 -17.85 14.55 -37.96
N LYS A 237 -17.55 15.85 -37.92
CA LYS A 237 -18.36 16.89 -38.56
C LYS A 237 -18.40 16.71 -40.08
N ASN A 238 -17.26 16.45 -40.70
CA ASN A 238 -17.18 16.20 -42.15
C ASN A 238 -17.95 14.93 -42.54
N ALA A 239 -17.83 13.83 -41.78
CA ALA A 239 -18.57 12.61 -42.02
C ALA A 239 -20.10 12.85 -41.98
N LYS A 240 -20.55 13.67 -41.03
CA LYS A 240 -21.96 14.09 -40.94
C LYS A 240 -22.39 14.91 -42.16
N GLU A 241 -21.61 15.89 -42.59
CA GLU A 241 -21.90 16.68 -43.80
C GLU A 241 -21.98 15.78 -45.05
N LYS A 242 -21.12 14.76 -45.15
CA LYS A 242 -21.15 13.78 -46.25
C LYS A 242 -22.38 12.87 -46.18
N ALA A 243 -22.80 12.44 -44.98
CA ALA A 243 -24.05 11.70 -44.79
C ALA A 243 -25.29 12.54 -45.17
N GLU A 244 -25.31 13.82 -44.81
CA GLU A 244 -26.37 14.75 -45.22
C GLU A 244 -26.42 14.92 -46.75
N ASN A 245 -25.27 14.99 -47.41
CA ASN A 245 -25.17 15.02 -48.88
C ASN A 245 -25.68 13.72 -49.53
N ALA A 246 -25.34 12.55 -48.98
CA ALA A 246 -25.85 11.27 -49.46
C ALA A 246 -27.38 11.18 -49.31
N ASN A 247 -27.91 11.67 -48.18
CA ASN A 247 -29.35 11.75 -47.95
C ASN A 247 -30.04 12.69 -48.96
N LYS A 248 -29.45 13.85 -49.24
CA LYS A 248 -29.97 14.78 -50.25
C LYS A 248 -29.97 14.15 -51.65
N ALA A 249 -28.89 13.48 -52.04
CA ALA A 249 -28.81 12.79 -53.33
C ALA A 249 -29.85 11.66 -53.43
N ALA A 250 -30.08 10.90 -52.34
CA ALA A 250 -31.11 9.87 -52.30
C ALA A 250 -32.53 10.43 -52.46
N THR A 251 -32.87 11.55 -51.81
CA THR A 251 -34.19 12.19 -51.96
C THR A 251 -34.40 12.80 -53.35
N GLU A 252 -33.34 13.33 -53.96
CA GLU A 252 -33.35 13.78 -55.36
C GLU A 252 -33.51 12.61 -56.33
N ALA A 253 -32.90 11.46 -56.07
CA ALA A 253 -33.11 10.23 -56.85
C ALA A 253 -34.57 9.74 -56.76
N GLU A 254 -35.18 9.78 -55.57
CA GLU A 254 -36.60 9.42 -55.37
C GLU A 254 -37.57 10.28 -56.17
N SER A 255 -37.20 11.54 -56.42
CA SER A 255 -37.99 12.53 -57.15
C SER A 255 -37.71 12.54 -58.66
N ALA A 256 -36.77 11.72 -59.14
CA ALA A 256 -36.36 11.70 -60.53
C ALA A 256 -37.38 10.96 -61.42
N ASN A 257 -37.81 11.63 -62.50
CA ASN A 257 -38.66 11.04 -63.53
C ASN A 257 -37.89 10.51 -64.74
N GLU A 258 -36.59 10.83 -64.82
CA GLU A 258 -35.69 10.39 -65.90
C GLU A 258 -34.61 9.46 -65.36
N LEU A 259 -34.33 8.38 -66.10
CA LEU A 259 -33.33 7.38 -65.70
C LEU A 259 -31.91 7.95 -65.60
N SER A 260 -31.53 8.85 -66.50
CA SER A 260 -30.22 9.52 -66.48
C SER A 260 -30.01 10.31 -65.18
N VAL A 261 -31.04 11.03 -64.75
CA VAL A 261 -31.04 11.80 -63.50
C VAL A 261 -30.97 10.87 -62.29
N ALA A 262 -31.81 9.82 -62.25
CA ALA A 262 -31.80 8.84 -61.18
C ALA A 262 -30.42 8.15 -61.03
N LYS A 263 -29.78 7.77 -62.14
CA LYS A 263 -28.42 7.20 -62.16
C LYS A 263 -27.39 8.17 -61.61
N GLN A 264 -27.40 9.42 -62.06
CA GLN A 264 -26.45 10.43 -61.57
C GLN A 264 -26.61 10.64 -60.06
N LYS A 265 -27.84 10.70 -59.55
CA LYS A 265 -28.09 10.89 -58.12
C LYS A 265 -27.72 9.69 -57.28
N ALA A 266 -27.90 8.48 -57.80
CA ALA A 266 -27.38 7.28 -57.15
C ALA A 266 -25.84 7.29 -57.05
N THR A 267 -25.14 7.72 -58.11
CA THR A 267 -23.67 7.84 -58.08
C THR A 267 -23.18 8.95 -57.16
N ASP A 268 -23.92 10.06 -57.07
CA ASP A 268 -23.62 11.16 -56.13
C ASP A 268 -23.75 10.66 -54.68
N ALA A 269 -24.80 9.88 -54.37
CA ALA A 269 -25.00 9.28 -53.06
C ALA A 269 -23.89 8.27 -52.70
N GLU A 270 -23.51 7.40 -53.64
CA GLU A 270 -22.43 6.43 -53.44
C GLU A 270 -21.07 7.10 -53.19
N THR A 271 -20.79 8.19 -53.91
CA THR A 271 -19.57 8.98 -53.72
C THR A 271 -19.55 9.63 -52.34
N ALA A 272 -20.68 10.22 -51.92
CA ALA A 272 -20.82 10.80 -50.59
C ALA A 272 -20.67 9.75 -49.47
N ALA A 273 -21.15 8.53 -49.67
CA ALA A 273 -20.96 7.42 -48.72
C ALA A 273 -19.49 7.00 -48.58
N LYS A 274 -18.76 6.89 -49.70
CA LYS A 274 -17.31 6.61 -49.70
C LYS A 274 -16.53 7.71 -48.97
N ASP A 275 -16.87 8.98 -49.21
CA ASP A 275 -16.26 10.10 -48.52
C ASP A 275 -16.56 10.09 -47.01
N ALA A 276 -17.80 9.80 -46.60
CA ALA A 276 -18.17 9.66 -45.19
C ALA A 276 -17.34 8.58 -44.49
N LYS A 277 -17.11 7.44 -45.15
CA LYS A 277 -16.27 6.36 -44.63
C LYS A 277 -14.79 6.74 -44.48
N LYS A 278 -14.23 7.57 -45.39
CA LYS A 278 -12.87 8.09 -45.24
C LYS A 278 -12.75 8.98 -43.99
N GLU A 279 -13.72 9.86 -43.78
CA GLU A 279 -13.75 10.74 -42.61
C GLU A 279 -13.99 9.96 -41.31
N GLN A 280 -14.77 8.88 -41.33
CA GLN A 280 -14.88 7.94 -40.21
C GLN A 280 -13.50 7.38 -39.81
N VAL A 281 -12.74 6.84 -40.76
CA VAL A 281 -11.41 6.26 -40.48
C VAL A 281 -10.46 7.32 -39.89
N LYS A 282 -10.49 8.56 -40.39
CA LYS A 282 -9.72 9.67 -39.80
C LYS A 282 -10.11 9.95 -38.35
N ALA A 283 -11.40 9.96 -38.04
CA ALA A 283 -11.89 10.17 -36.68
C ALA A 283 -11.43 9.05 -35.74
N GLU A 284 -11.48 7.78 -36.18
CA GLU A 284 -11.00 6.62 -35.43
C GLU A 284 -9.49 6.68 -35.17
N ILE A 285 -8.69 6.97 -36.20
CA ILE A 285 -7.25 7.14 -36.08
C ILE A 285 -6.93 8.25 -35.07
N ALA A 286 -7.55 9.42 -35.19
CA ALA A 286 -7.32 10.53 -34.28
C ALA A 286 -7.65 10.17 -32.83
N ALA A 287 -8.73 9.39 -32.60
CA ALA A 287 -9.10 8.92 -31.27
C ALA A 287 -8.09 7.92 -30.67
N GLU A 288 -7.59 6.97 -31.46
CA GLU A 288 -6.61 5.99 -31.00
C GLU A 288 -5.22 6.63 -30.79
N VAL A 289 -4.82 7.60 -31.62
CA VAL A 289 -3.59 8.39 -31.36
C VAL A 289 -3.73 9.20 -30.07
N ALA A 290 -4.88 9.83 -29.83
CA ALA A 290 -5.15 10.52 -28.57
C ALA A 290 -5.04 9.58 -27.37
N LYS A 291 -5.58 8.36 -27.46
CA LYS A 291 -5.44 7.30 -26.45
C LYS A 291 -3.97 6.95 -26.19
N ALA A 292 -3.19 6.71 -27.23
CA ALA A 292 -1.77 6.35 -27.10
C ALA A 292 -0.94 7.46 -26.44
N LYS A 293 -1.22 8.74 -26.78
CA LYS A 293 -0.56 9.89 -26.17
C LYS A 293 -0.88 10.03 -24.68
N VAL A 294 -2.12 9.78 -24.27
CA VAL A 294 -2.51 9.74 -22.85
C VAL A 294 -1.72 8.65 -22.11
N ALA A 295 -1.64 7.45 -22.68
CA ALA A 295 -0.89 6.36 -22.08
C ALA A 295 0.60 6.72 -21.87
N LYS A 296 1.23 7.36 -22.86
CA LYS A 296 2.59 7.89 -22.72
C LYS A 296 2.72 8.83 -21.52
N GLU A 297 1.85 9.83 -21.40
CA GLU A 297 1.91 10.80 -20.30
C GLU A 297 1.70 10.14 -18.94
N GLU A 298 0.78 9.18 -18.85
CA GLU A 298 0.57 8.40 -17.62
C GLU A 298 1.81 7.58 -17.24
N ALA A 299 2.52 7.02 -18.22
CA ALA A 299 3.75 6.28 -18.01
C ALA A 299 4.91 7.20 -17.57
N ASP A 300 5.07 8.36 -18.21
CA ASP A 300 6.07 9.37 -17.84
C ASP A 300 5.82 9.91 -16.42
N ALA A 301 4.56 10.10 -16.03
CA ALA A 301 4.19 10.51 -14.67
C ALA A 301 4.51 9.40 -13.65
N ALA A 302 4.24 8.14 -13.98
CA ALA A 302 4.59 6.99 -13.14
C ALA A 302 6.11 6.85 -12.97
N GLN A 303 6.89 7.01 -14.04
CA GLN A 303 8.35 7.03 -13.97
C GLN A 303 8.86 8.12 -13.00
N LYS A 304 8.36 9.36 -13.13
CA LYS A 304 8.76 10.46 -12.24
C LYS A 304 8.42 10.18 -10.78
N LYS A 305 7.26 9.56 -10.50
CA LYS A 305 6.88 9.13 -9.15
C LYS A 305 7.83 8.07 -8.62
N ALA A 306 8.16 7.06 -9.43
CA ALA A 306 9.13 6.02 -9.07
C ALA A 306 10.51 6.63 -8.76
N GLU A 307 11.02 7.55 -9.59
CA GLU A 307 12.29 8.24 -9.36
C GLU A 307 12.28 9.09 -8.08
N ALA A 308 11.15 9.73 -7.75
CA ALA A 308 10.99 10.47 -6.50
C ALA A 308 10.99 9.54 -5.28
N ALA A 309 10.26 8.43 -5.34
CA ALA A 309 10.25 7.40 -4.29
C ALA A 309 11.65 6.80 -4.09
N LYS A 310 12.39 6.55 -5.17
CA LYS A 310 13.79 6.07 -5.10
C LYS A 310 14.69 7.02 -4.34
N LYS A 311 14.56 8.33 -4.54
CA LYS A 311 15.35 9.32 -3.78
C LYS A 311 15.07 9.24 -2.28
N ILE A 312 13.84 8.93 -1.89
CA ILE A 312 13.45 8.78 -0.49
C ILE A 312 14.10 7.52 0.10
N VAL A 313 13.95 6.37 -0.56
CA VAL A 313 14.53 5.11 -0.05
C VAL A 313 16.07 5.12 -0.06
N ASP A 314 16.71 5.71 -1.07
CA ASP A 314 18.16 5.90 -1.12
C ASP A 314 18.65 6.75 0.07
N LYS A 315 17.85 7.75 0.48
CA LYS A 315 18.17 8.58 1.65
C LYS A 315 18.01 7.78 2.94
N ILE A 316 16.91 7.05 3.11
CA ILE A 316 16.68 6.19 4.29
C ILE A 316 17.81 5.18 4.45
N ALA A 317 18.20 4.50 3.37
CA ALA A 317 19.27 3.51 3.38
C ALA A 317 20.64 4.10 3.74
N LYS A 318 20.92 5.34 3.32
CA LYS A 318 22.17 6.04 3.65
C LYS A 318 22.19 6.57 5.09
N ASP A 319 21.09 7.16 5.54
CA ASP A 319 21.04 7.81 6.86
C ASP A 319 21.00 6.78 8.01
N SER A 320 20.47 5.57 7.77
CA SER A 320 20.29 4.53 8.80
C SER A 320 21.40 3.47 8.87
N GLU A 321 22.12 3.23 7.75
CA GLU A 321 23.07 2.13 7.60
C GLU A 321 22.50 0.71 7.90
N VAL A 322 21.16 0.55 7.93
CA VAL A 322 20.50 -0.73 8.16
C VAL A 322 20.57 -1.60 6.89
N PRO A 323 21.15 -2.82 6.93
CA PRO A 323 21.34 -3.65 5.74
C PRO A 323 20.03 -3.97 5.00
N GLU A 324 18.94 -4.21 5.72
CA GLU A 324 17.64 -4.49 5.15
C GLU A 324 17.03 -3.27 4.43
N ALA A 325 17.27 -2.06 4.95
CA ALA A 325 16.88 -0.83 4.26
C ALA A 325 17.70 -0.61 2.96
N GLN A 326 18.96 -1.04 2.93
CA GLN A 326 19.78 -1.04 1.70
C GLN A 326 19.22 -2.02 0.65
N LYS A 327 18.79 -3.23 1.04
CA LYS A 327 18.11 -4.18 0.14
C LYS A 327 16.84 -3.59 -0.47
N ALA A 328 16.05 -2.86 0.33
CA ALA A 328 14.87 -2.15 -0.17
C ALA A 328 15.23 -1.04 -1.19
N ALA A 329 16.35 -0.34 -1.00
CA ALA A 329 16.84 0.65 -1.96
C ALA A 329 17.38 0.03 -3.27
N GLU A 330 18.00 -1.15 -3.19
CA GLU A 330 18.39 -1.94 -4.37
C GLU A 330 17.16 -2.38 -5.17
N PHE A 331 16.15 -2.93 -4.49
CA PHE A 331 14.89 -3.32 -5.12
C PHE A 331 14.20 -2.12 -5.79
N ALA A 332 14.13 -0.98 -5.10
CA ALA A 332 13.61 0.27 -5.67
C ALA A 332 14.39 0.75 -6.91
N THR A 333 15.69 0.47 -6.97
CA THR A 333 16.51 0.77 -8.15
C THR A 333 16.12 -0.11 -9.34
N GLU A 334 15.80 -1.37 -9.12
CA GLU A 334 15.32 -2.27 -10.17
C GLU A 334 13.92 -1.88 -10.65
N THR A 335 13.00 -1.57 -9.74
CA THR A 335 11.63 -1.16 -10.09
C THR A 335 11.61 0.17 -10.84
N VAL A 336 12.46 1.14 -10.48
CA VAL A 336 12.62 2.37 -11.28
C VAL A 336 13.10 2.07 -12.70
N LYS A 337 14.07 1.17 -12.88
CA LYS A 337 14.50 0.77 -14.24
C LYS A 337 13.34 0.20 -15.04
N LYS A 338 12.52 -0.68 -14.44
CA LYS A 338 11.30 -1.21 -15.08
C LYS A 338 10.33 -0.10 -15.47
N ALA A 339 10.08 0.86 -14.57
CA ALA A 339 9.21 2.01 -14.85
C ALA A 339 9.74 2.86 -16.02
N THR A 340 11.05 3.14 -16.07
CA THR A 340 11.68 3.87 -17.17
C THR A 340 11.60 3.12 -18.51
N THR A 341 11.82 1.80 -18.51
CA THR A 341 11.69 0.98 -19.72
C THR A 341 10.26 1.00 -20.24
N ALA A 342 9.28 0.80 -19.37
CA ALA A 342 7.87 0.81 -19.72
C ALA A 342 7.40 2.19 -20.21
N ALA A 343 7.84 3.29 -19.59
CA ALA A 343 7.57 4.64 -20.08
C ALA A 343 8.18 4.89 -21.46
N THR A 344 9.40 4.41 -21.70
CA THR A 344 10.05 4.49 -23.03
C THR A 344 9.26 3.71 -24.09
N GLU A 345 8.76 2.52 -23.75
CA GLU A 345 7.95 1.69 -24.65
C GLU A 345 6.59 2.33 -24.96
N ALA A 346 5.90 2.87 -23.94
CA ALA A 346 4.68 3.64 -24.14
C ALA A 346 4.91 4.84 -25.07
N GLY A 347 6.03 5.55 -24.89
CA GLY A 347 6.44 6.66 -25.75
C GLY A 347 6.69 6.26 -27.21
N LYS A 348 7.38 5.12 -27.44
CA LYS A 348 7.61 4.57 -28.78
C LYS A 348 6.30 4.19 -29.47
N ASN A 349 5.45 3.42 -28.79
CA ASN A 349 4.16 2.97 -29.31
C ASN A 349 3.24 4.17 -29.65
N ALA A 350 3.24 5.21 -28.80
CA ALA A 350 2.49 6.44 -29.07
C ALA A 350 3.02 7.23 -30.28
N GLN A 351 4.34 7.22 -30.51
CA GLN A 351 4.94 7.85 -31.69
C GLN A 351 4.65 7.05 -32.97
N GLU A 352 4.67 5.72 -32.90
CA GLU A 352 4.31 4.86 -34.02
C GLU A 352 2.83 4.99 -34.39
N ALA A 353 1.94 5.08 -33.40
CA ALA A 353 0.51 5.35 -33.62
C ALA A 353 0.31 6.67 -34.38
N GLU A 354 1.07 7.71 -34.05
CA GLU A 354 1.02 9.02 -34.71
C GLU A 354 1.55 9.03 -36.14
N LYS A 355 2.51 8.17 -36.50
CA LYS A 355 3.12 8.10 -37.84
C LYS A 355 2.42 7.16 -38.82
N SER A 356 1.73 6.15 -38.30
CA SER A 356 0.94 5.20 -39.09
C SER A 356 -0.17 5.78 -39.99
N PRO A 357 -0.72 7.00 -39.79
CA PRO A 357 -1.78 7.55 -40.65
C PRO A 357 -1.35 7.86 -42.09
N GLU A 358 -0.06 8.08 -42.37
CA GLU A 358 0.44 8.45 -43.71
C GLU A 358 0.29 7.31 -44.75
N GLU A 359 0.06 6.07 -44.33
CA GLU A 359 -0.21 4.92 -45.23
C GLU A 359 -1.70 4.51 -45.30
N ALA A 360 -2.55 4.99 -44.39
CA ALA A 360 -3.95 4.57 -44.25
C ALA A 360 -4.96 5.48 -44.98
N GLU A 361 -4.64 6.78 -45.13
CA GLU A 361 -5.55 7.77 -45.76
C GLU A 361 -5.85 7.48 -47.24
N GLU A 362 -4.96 6.78 -47.96
CA GLU A 362 -5.09 6.56 -49.41
C GLU A 362 -5.98 5.35 -49.78
N LYS A 363 -6.16 4.37 -48.86
CA LYS A 363 -6.82 3.09 -49.17
C LYS A 363 -8.19 2.87 -48.52
N ALA A 364 -8.62 3.72 -47.58
CA ALA A 364 -9.80 3.45 -46.73
C ALA A 364 -9.73 2.05 -46.06
N GLU A 365 -8.52 1.59 -45.78
CA GLU A 365 -8.22 0.38 -45.00
C GLU A 365 -8.08 0.72 -43.51
N THR A 366 -8.31 -0.31 -42.69
CA THR A 366 -8.76 -0.28 -41.30
C THR A 366 -7.85 0.47 -40.31
N SER A 367 -8.46 1.17 -39.34
CA SER A 367 -7.82 1.81 -38.17
C SER A 367 -7.12 0.83 -37.20
N ASP A 368 -7.17 -0.48 -37.49
CA ASP A 368 -6.69 -1.56 -36.63
C ASP A 368 -5.18 -1.50 -36.30
N ALA A 369 -4.35 -1.03 -37.23
CA ALA A 369 -2.91 -0.90 -36.98
C ALA A 369 -2.61 0.17 -35.92
N VAL A 370 -3.27 1.33 -36.02
CA VAL A 370 -3.15 2.43 -35.03
C VAL A 370 -3.70 1.99 -33.68
N LYS A 371 -4.82 1.26 -33.68
CA LYS A 371 -5.44 0.70 -32.48
C LYS A 371 -4.51 -0.27 -31.75
N GLY A 372 -3.87 -1.20 -32.47
CA GLY A 372 -2.90 -2.13 -31.87
C GLY A 372 -1.71 -1.41 -31.20
N LYS A 373 -1.25 -0.30 -31.78
CA LYS A 373 -0.20 0.54 -31.18
C LYS A 373 -0.70 1.33 -29.97
N ALA A 374 -1.93 1.84 -30.02
CA ALA A 374 -2.55 2.52 -28.88
C ALA A 374 -2.77 1.57 -27.68
N ASP A 375 -3.21 0.34 -27.93
CA ASP A 375 -3.37 -0.69 -26.90
C ASP A 375 -2.02 -1.12 -26.30
N ALA A 376 -0.97 -1.23 -27.12
CA ALA A 376 0.39 -1.51 -26.64
C ALA A 376 0.94 -0.36 -25.77
N ALA A 377 0.66 0.90 -26.12
CA ALA A 377 1.02 2.05 -25.30
C ALA A 377 0.30 2.03 -23.94
N GLU A 378 -1.01 1.72 -23.93
CA GLU A 378 -1.81 1.61 -22.70
C GLU A 378 -1.29 0.49 -21.78
N LYS A 379 -0.93 -0.67 -22.34
CA LYS A 379 -0.33 -1.77 -21.57
C LYS A 379 0.99 -1.36 -20.92
N ALA A 380 1.90 -0.74 -21.69
CA ALA A 380 3.17 -0.26 -21.18
C ALA A 380 2.99 0.82 -20.09
N ALA A 381 1.98 1.68 -20.21
CA ALA A 381 1.63 2.63 -19.15
C ALA A 381 1.17 1.94 -17.85
N GLY A 382 0.42 0.84 -17.96
CA GLY A 382 0.05 -0.01 -16.83
C GLY A 382 1.26 -0.61 -16.13
N GLU A 383 2.23 -1.14 -16.89
CA GLU A 383 3.47 -1.69 -16.36
C GLU A 383 4.33 -0.61 -15.65
N ALA A 384 4.40 0.61 -16.21
CA ALA A 384 5.07 1.73 -15.57
C ALA A 384 4.43 2.12 -14.23
N LYS A 385 3.08 2.14 -14.16
CA LYS A 385 2.33 2.37 -12.91
C LYS A 385 2.58 1.27 -11.89
N LYS A 386 2.59 0.01 -12.31
CA LYS A 386 2.88 -1.13 -11.42
C LYS A 386 4.25 -0.98 -10.77
N ALA A 387 5.28 -0.75 -11.58
CA ALA A 387 6.64 -0.55 -11.10
C ALA A 387 6.78 0.69 -10.19
N SER A 388 6.03 1.78 -10.46
CA SER A 388 6.00 2.94 -9.58
C SER A 388 5.45 2.61 -8.19
N ILE A 389 4.36 1.84 -8.11
CA ILE A 389 3.75 1.47 -6.82
C ILE A 389 4.64 0.49 -6.06
N GLU A 390 5.26 -0.49 -6.73
CA GLU A 390 6.27 -1.36 -6.11
C GLU A 390 7.42 -0.55 -5.49
N THR A 391 7.83 0.54 -6.15
CA THR A 391 8.86 1.46 -5.62
C THR A 391 8.38 2.24 -4.39
N GLU A 392 7.12 2.68 -4.38
CA GLU A 392 6.53 3.34 -3.21
C GLU A 392 6.42 2.39 -2.01
N ILE A 393 6.05 1.12 -2.24
CA ILE A 393 6.02 0.10 -1.19
C ILE A 393 7.44 -0.15 -0.63
N ALA A 394 8.46 -0.18 -1.49
CA ALA A 394 9.85 -0.31 -1.06
C ALA A 394 10.29 0.81 -0.10
N VAL A 395 9.75 2.03 -0.25
CA VAL A 395 9.97 3.13 0.70
C VAL A 395 9.41 2.77 2.07
N GLU A 396 8.17 2.25 2.13
CA GLU A 396 7.53 1.89 3.41
C GLU A 396 8.21 0.69 4.08
N VAL A 397 8.65 -0.31 3.30
CA VAL A 397 9.48 -1.41 3.81
C VAL A 397 10.77 -0.86 4.44
N ALA A 398 11.50 0.02 3.75
CA ALA A 398 12.74 0.57 4.29
C ALA A 398 12.52 1.36 5.59
N LYS A 399 11.45 2.16 5.69
CA LYS A 399 11.11 2.85 6.95
C LYS A 399 10.84 1.86 8.08
N ALA A 400 10.05 0.82 7.82
CA ALA A 400 9.70 -0.19 8.81
C ALA A 400 10.94 -0.98 9.29
N GLU A 401 11.89 -1.28 8.40
CA GLU A 401 13.15 -1.93 8.76
C GLU A 401 14.00 -1.07 9.70
N VAL A 402 14.11 0.23 9.42
CA VAL A 402 14.84 1.16 10.29
C VAL A 402 14.18 1.25 11.66
N LEU A 403 12.85 1.40 11.72
CA LEU A 403 12.11 1.42 12.98
C LEU A 403 12.32 0.13 13.79
N ASN A 404 12.37 -1.02 13.13
CA ASN A 404 12.60 -2.30 13.78
C ASN A 404 14.04 -2.42 14.35
N ALA A 405 15.04 -1.94 13.62
CA ALA A 405 16.41 -1.91 14.12
C ALA A 405 16.55 -0.97 15.34
N GLU A 406 15.94 0.21 15.27
CA GLU A 406 15.94 1.18 16.38
C GLU A 406 15.18 0.65 17.60
N VAL A 407 13.99 0.07 17.42
CA VAL A 407 13.17 -0.40 18.55
C VAL A 407 13.85 -1.54 19.31
N LYS A 408 14.56 -2.44 18.60
CA LYS A 408 15.30 -3.54 19.24
C LYS A 408 16.40 -3.00 20.16
N LYS A 409 17.12 -1.97 19.71
CA LYS A 409 18.12 -1.29 20.54
C LYS A 409 17.48 -0.59 21.74
N THR A 410 16.38 0.13 21.52
CA THR A 410 15.64 0.81 22.58
C THR A 410 15.12 -0.15 23.66
N ALA A 411 14.60 -1.31 23.26
CA ALA A 411 14.14 -2.32 24.21
C ALA A 411 15.29 -2.95 25.01
N GLN A 412 16.43 -3.24 24.36
CA GLN A 412 17.65 -3.71 25.04
C GLN A 412 18.20 -2.69 26.05
N GLU A 413 18.19 -1.40 25.69
CA GLU A 413 18.59 -0.33 26.61
C GLU A 413 17.65 -0.25 27.82
N ALA A 414 16.33 -0.41 27.62
CA ALA A 414 15.36 -0.44 28.71
C ALA A 414 15.56 -1.63 29.66
N GLU A 415 15.83 -2.82 29.11
CA GLU A 415 16.15 -4.02 29.89
C GLU A 415 17.42 -3.82 30.72
N LYS A 416 18.47 -3.25 30.12
CA LYS A 416 19.69 -2.88 30.85
C LYS A 416 19.39 -1.88 31.97
N ASP A 417 18.59 -0.85 31.70
CA ASP A 417 18.24 0.14 32.71
C ASP A 417 17.46 -0.48 33.88
N ALA A 418 16.58 -1.45 33.62
CA ALA A 418 15.89 -2.23 34.65
C ALA A 418 16.87 -3.09 35.48
N THR A 419 17.86 -3.74 34.85
CA THR A 419 18.88 -4.50 35.60
C THR A 419 19.73 -3.62 36.53
N GLU A 420 20.10 -2.43 36.07
CA GLU A 420 20.81 -1.44 36.90
C GLU A 420 19.92 -0.93 38.05
N ALA A 421 18.62 -0.73 37.83
CA ALA A 421 17.68 -0.34 38.88
C ALA A 421 17.55 -1.42 39.97
N LYS A 422 17.53 -2.70 39.56
CA LYS A 422 17.50 -3.86 40.46
C LYS A 422 18.75 -3.95 41.32
N ALA A 423 19.91 -3.71 40.74
CA ALA A 423 21.17 -3.65 41.49
C ALA A 423 21.15 -2.54 42.55
N ALA A 424 20.63 -1.35 42.22
CA ALA A 424 20.47 -0.25 43.17
C ALA A 424 19.47 -0.57 44.29
N ALA A 425 18.38 -1.28 43.98
CA ALA A 425 17.42 -1.73 44.99
C ALA A 425 18.04 -2.75 45.96
N GLU A 426 18.83 -3.71 45.47
CA GLU A 426 19.57 -4.64 46.34
C GLU A 426 20.61 -3.90 47.21
N GLU A 427 21.33 -2.92 46.66
CA GLU A 427 22.23 -2.08 47.46
C GLU A 427 21.48 -1.34 48.57
N ALA A 428 20.35 -0.70 48.26
CA ALA A 428 19.49 -0.01 49.23
C ALA A 428 19.00 -0.95 50.34
N LYS A 429 18.63 -2.20 49.97
CA LYS A 429 18.22 -3.24 50.91
C LYS A 429 19.34 -3.60 51.89
N THR A 430 20.57 -3.82 51.40
CA THR A 430 21.71 -4.10 52.31
C THR A 430 21.97 -2.95 53.28
N HIS A 431 21.75 -1.70 52.87
CA HIS A 431 21.87 -0.53 53.74
C HIS A 431 20.72 -0.44 54.77
N GLY A 432 19.49 -0.72 54.36
CA GLY A 432 18.33 -0.81 55.24
C GLY A 432 18.50 -1.86 56.34
N GLU A 433 18.92 -3.08 55.98
CA GLU A 433 19.17 -4.18 56.93
C GLU A 433 20.29 -3.83 57.92
N LYS A 434 21.35 -3.14 57.47
CA LYS A 434 22.43 -2.65 58.35
C LYS A 434 21.94 -1.61 59.36
N ALA A 435 20.93 -0.82 59.02
CA ALA A 435 20.39 0.22 59.90
C ALA A 435 19.42 -0.33 60.97
N GLU A 436 18.78 -1.47 60.73
CA GLU A 436 17.74 -2.04 61.60
C GLU A 436 18.27 -2.54 62.96
N LYS A 437 19.57 -2.87 63.06
CA LYS A 437 20.17 -3.51 64.24
C LYS A 437 20.44 -2.60 65.45
N VAL A 438 19.75 -1.46 65.61
CA VAL A 438 20.20 -0.38 66.53
C VAL A 438 19.06 0.18 67.42
N GLY A 439 19.38 0.48 68.69
CA GLY A 439 18.43 0.87 69.75
C GLY A 439 17.68 2.21 69.58
N GLU A 440 16.72 2.49 70.49
CA GLU A 440 15.71 3.56 70.40
C GLU A 440 16.21 4.95 70.01
N SER A 441 17.45 5.33 70.39
CA SER A 441 18.03 6.64 70.09
C SER A 441 18.34 6.89 68.61
N THR A 442 18.29 5.85 67.76
CA THR A 442 18.60 5.93 66.32
C THR A 442 17.41 5.62 65.39
N LYS A 443 16.24 5.35 65.99
CA LYS A 443 15.05 4.85 65.29
C LYS A 443 14.62 5.67 64.08
N ALA A 444 14.63 7.00 64.18
CA ALA A 444 14.20 7.88 63.08
C ALA A 444 15.02 7.72 61.78
N HIS A 445 16.34 7.52 61.88
CA HIS A 445 17.18 7.31 60.69
C HIS A 445 17.15 5.85 60.21
N SER A 446 16.88 4.90 61.10
CA SER A 446 16.58 3.53 60.71
C SER A 446 15.28 3.47 59.88
N ASP A 447 14.24 4.17 60.33
CA ASP A 447 12.97 4.27 59.59
C ASP A 447 13.17 4.95 58.22
N GLU A 448 14.02 5.98 58.15
CA GLU A 448 14.40 6.65 56.90
C GLU A 448 15.14 5.71 55.92
N ALA A 449 16.13 4.94 56.40
CA ALA A 449 16.83 3.96 55.58
C ALA A 449 15.90 2.86 55.05
N GLN A 450 14.96 2.39 55.87
CA GLN A 450 13.95 1.41 55.49
C GLN A 450 12.93 1.97 54.49
N GLN A 451 12.56 3.25 54.62
CA GLN A 451 11.68 3.90 53.66
C GLN A 451 12.37 4.07 52.30
N GLU A 452 13.64 4.48 52.28
CA GLU A 452 14.38 4.63 51.02
C GLU A 452 14.68 3.27 50.37
N ASN A 453 14.85 2.18 51.13
CA ASN A 453 14.85 0.81 50.60
C ASN A 453 13.55 0.48 49.84
N LYS A 454 12.38 0.79 50.43
CA LYS A 454 11.09 0.61 49.75
C LYS A 454 10.99 1.47 48.48
N ASN A 455 11.41 2.74 48.55
CA ASN A 455 11.40 3.62 47.38
C ASN A 455 12.29 3.08 46.25
N ALA A 456 13.48 2.53 46.57
CA ALA A 456 14.38 1.93 45.60
C ALA A 456 13.75 0.68 44.97
N LYS A 457 13.09 -0.17 45.77
CA LYS A 457 12.38 -1.35 45.30
C LYS A 457 11.21 -0.98 44.38
N ASP A 458 10.35 -0.05 44.78
CA ASP A 458 9.20 0.40 43.97
C ASP A 458 9.68 1.01 42.63
N ALA A 459 10.78 1.76 42.65
CA ALA A 459 11.39 2.29 41.43
C ALA A 459 11.96 1.18 40.53
N SER A 460 12.59 0.16 41.11
CA SER A 460 13.08 -1.01 40.37
C SER A 460 11.95 -1.81 39.72
N GLU A 461 10.87 -2.08 40.45
CA GLU A 461 9.70 -2.82 39.92
C GLU A 461 9.05 -2.04 38.76
N GLU A 462 8.92 -0.72 38.90
CA GLU A 462 8.40 0.12 37.81
C GLU A 462 9.35 0.15 36.60
N ALA A 463 10.67 0.18 36.81
CA ALA A 463 11.64 0.10 35.72
C ALA A 463 11.53 -1.23 34.95
N GLU A 464 11.37 -2.34 35.67
CA GLU A 464 11.18 -3.68 35.09
C GLU A 464 9.89 -3.76 34.27
N ASN A 465 8.77 -3.27 34.82
CA ASN A 465 7.50 -3.21 34.09
C ASN A 465 7.62 -2.39 32.80
N ARG A 466 8.30 -1.23 32.83
CA ARG A 466 8.49 -0.42 31.63
C ARG A 466 9.45 -1.04 30.61
N ALA A 467 10.43 -1.82 31.06
CA ALA A 467 11.28 -2.59 30.16
C ALA A 467 10.46 -3.68 29.44
N VAL A 468 9.54 -4.34 30.15
CA VAL A 468 8.60 -5.31 29.55
C VAL A 468 7.65 -4.62 28.55
N ASP A 469 7.08 -3.47 28.89
CA ASP A 469 6.25 -2.68 27.97
C ASP A 469 7.03 -2.30 26.69
N ALA A 470 8.30 -1.91 26.83
CA ALA A 470 9.16 -1.57 25.70
C ALA A 470 9.43 -2.78 24.80
N LEU A 471 9.64 -3.96 25.39
CA LEU A 471 9.82 -5.23 24.67
C LEU A 471 8.54 -5.66 23.94
N GLU A 472 7.38 -5.59 24.58
CA GLU A 472 6.10 -5.95 23.96
C GLU A 472 5.81 -5.05 22.74
N GLU A 473 6.02 -3.74 22.88
CA GLU A 473 5.83 -2.82 21.77
C GLU A 473 6.89 -3.00 20.67
N ALA A 474 8.11 -3.43 21.01
CA ALA A 474 9.14 -3.83 20.04
C ALA A 474 8.72 -5.06 19.21
N TYR A 475 8.13 -6.08 19.84
CA TYR A 475 7.57 -7.23 19.13
C TYR A 475 6.42 -6.84 18.19
N ALA A 476 5.58 -5.89 18.62
CA ALA A 476 4.52 -5.37 17.76
C ALA A 476 5.08 -4.66 16.51
N VAL A 477 6.17 -3.90 16.63
CA VAL A 477 6.87 -3.30 15.47
C VAL A 477 7.34 -4.40 14.51
N GLU A 478 7.94 -5.47 15.01
CA GLU A 478 8.41 -6.60 14.19
C GLU A 478 7.24 -7.30 13.46
N ALA A 479 6.11 -7.51 14.14
CA ALA A 479 4.92 -8.08 13.52
C ALA A 479 4.36 -7.19 12.39
N HIS A 480 4.36 -5.87 12.59
CA HIS A 480 3.92 -4.93 11.56
C HIS A 480 4.91 -4.80 10.40
N LEU A 481 6.22 -4.92 10.65
CA LEU A 481 7.22 -5.05 9.59
C LEU A 481 6.94 -6.28 8.71
N ALA A 482 6.60 -7.43 9.31
CA ALA A 482 6.24 -8.63 8.56
C ALA A 482 5.01 -8.38 7.67
N ARG A 483 3.99 -7.67 8.16
CA ARG A 483 2.83 -7.26 7.36
C ARG A 483 3.23 -6.35 6.19
N THR A 484 4.11 -5.37 6.41
CA THR A 484 4.61 -4.49 5.34
C THR A 484 5.35 -5.30 4.26
N LYS A 485 6.14 -6.31 4.64
CA LYS A 485 6.81 -7.22 3.70
C LYS A 485 5.82 -8.10 2.93
N ASN A 486 4.80 -8.63 3.59
CA ASN A 486 3.77 -9.44 2.94
C ASN A 486 2.97 -8.62 1.92
N ALA A 487 2.68 -7.36 2.22
CA ALA A 487 2.07 -6.43 1.28
C ALA A 487 2.98 -6.17 0.07
N ALA A 488 4.29 -6.03 0.29
CA ALA A 488 5.27 -5.92 -0.80
C ALA A 488 5.32 -7.18 -1.68
N GLU A 489 5.21 -8.38 -1.11
CA GLU A 489 5.16 -9.63 -1.87
C GLU A 489 3.85 -9.77 -2.65
N SER A 490 2.73 -9.41 -2.02
CA SER A 490 1.41 -9.38 -2.66
C SER A 490 1.40 -8.46 -3.88
N ALA A 491 2.03 -7.28 -3.79
CA ALA A 491 2.17 -6.35 -4.91
C ALA A 491 2.93 -6.94 -6.10
N LYS A 492 3.96 -7.78 -5.87
CA LYS A 492 4.69 -8.45 -6.98
C LYS A 492 3.75 -9.39 -7.77
N SER A 493 2.93 -10.15 -7.05
CA SER A 493 1.99 -11.12 -7.63
C SER A 493 0.68 -10.52 -8.17
N ALA A 494 0.37 -9.27 -7.84
CA ALA A 494 -0.86 -8.61 -8.25
C ALA A 494 -1.03 -8.60 -9.77
N THR A 495 -2.23 -8.97 -10.21
CA THR A 495 -2.58 -9.12 -11.63
C THR A 495 -3.30 -7.91 -12.20
N ASP A 496 -3.92 -7.10 -11.35
CA ASP A 496 -4.57 -5.86 -11.72
C ASP A 496 -4.17 -4.67 -10.83
N MET A 497 -4.56 -3.47 -11.26
CA MET A 497 -4.22 -2.22 -10.56
C MET A 497 -4.93 -2.08 -9.20
N SER A 498 -6.10 -2.69 -9.01
CA SER A 498 -6.86 -2.58 -7.76
C SER A 498 -6.21 -3.39 -6.65
N GLU A 499 -5.76 -4.60 -6.94
CA GLU A 499 -4.97 -5.43 -6.02
C GLU A 499 -3.67 -4.71 -5.62
N LEU A 500 -3.02 -4.07 -6.59
CA LEU A 500 -1.77 -3.34 -6.35
C LEU A 500 -1.97 -2.09 -5.48
N GLU A 501 -3.04 -1.34 -5.69
CA GLU A 501 -3.41 -0.19 -4.86
C GLU A 501 -3.74 -0.62 -3.42
N LYS A 502 -4.45 -1.74 -3.25
CA LYS A 502 -4.72 -2.32 -1.91
C LYS A 502 -3.43 -2.73 -1.20
N ALA A 503 -2.53 -3.43 -1.89
CA ALA A 503 -1.23 -3.81 -1.31
C ALA A 503 -0.41 -2.58 -0.89
N LYS A 504 -0.50 -1.47 -1.66
CA LYS A 504 0.11 -0.20 -1.26
C LYS A 504 -0.51 0.38 0.00
N GLU A 505 -1.84 0.41 0.10
CA GLU A 505 -2.55 0.89 1.29
C GLU A 505 -2.19 0.05 2.52
N GLU A 506 -2.20 -1.29 2.41
CA GLU A 506 -1.81 -2.20 3.48
C GLU A 506 -0.37 -1.99 3.96
N ALA A 507 0.58 -1.78 3.03
CA ALA A 507 1.96 -1.48 3.38
C ALA A 507 2.11 -0.15 4.14
N ILE A 508 1.39 0.89 3.71
CA ILE A 508 1.39 2.21 4.35
C ILE A 508 0.78 2.11 5.76
N ASP A 509 -0.36 1.44 5.90
CA ASP A 509 -1.04 1.29 7.19
C ASP A 509 -0.20 0.48 8.17
N ALA A 510 0.40 -0.63 7.72
CA ALA A 510 1.29 -1.43 8.56
C ALA A 510 2.52 -0.64 9.01
N ALA A 511 3.17 0.10 8.11
CA ALA A 511 4.32 0.94 8.45
C ALA A 511 3.95 2.08 9.42
N ASN A 512 2.78 2.71 9.26
CA ASN A 512 2.29 3.74 10.17
C ASN A 512 2.03 3.18 11.57
N ILE A 513 1.43 2.00 11.68
CA ILE A 513 1.20 1.35 12.98
C ILE A 513 2.54 0.97 13.63
N ALA A 514 3.50 0.43 12.86
CA ALA A 514 4.85 0.18 13.35
C ALA A 514 5.49 1.45 13.93
N HIS A 515 5.35 2.60 13.27
CA HIS A 515 5.88 3.86 13.79
C HIS A 515 5.22 4.29 15.12
N GLN A 516 3.89 4.14 15.24
CA GLN A 516 3.18 4.42 16.50
C GLN A 516 3.65 3.51 17.64
N LYS A 517 3.91 2.24 17.34
CA LYS A 517 4.40 1.24 18.30
C LYS A 517 5.83 1.54 18.75
N TRP A 518 6.70 1.92 17.82
CA TRP A 518 8.05 2.40 18.11
C TRP A 518 8.05 3.62 19.05
N LEU A 519 7.15 4.59 18.86
CA LEU A 519 7.01 5.75 19.75
C LEU A 519 6.67 5.33 21.20
N LYS A 520 5.78 4.36 21.37
CA LYS A 520 5.40 3.85 22.68
C LYS A 520 6.53 3.08 23.35
N ALA A 521 7.25 2.24 22.61
CA ALA A 521 8.43 1.54 23.11
C ALA A 521 9.49 2.53 23.61
N THR A 522 9.73 3.60 22.84
CA THR A 522 10.68 4.67 23.20
C THR A 522 10.24 5.42 24.46
N GLN A 523 8.93 5.69 24.61
CA GLN A 523 8.40 6.30 25.81
C GLN A 523 8.58 5.39 27.05
N ALA A 524 8.28 4.10 26.92
CA ALA A 524 8.46 3.13 27.99
C ALA A 524 9.94 3.04 28.40
N ALA A 525 10.86 2.92 27.45
CA ALA A 525 12.31 2.92 27.69
C ALA A 525 12.79 4.19 28.40
N THR A 526 12.28 5.37 28.01
CA THR A 526 12.60 6.64 28.68
C THR A 526 12.18 6.63 30.15
N ILE A 527 11.00 6.07 30.44
CA ILE A 527 10.49 5.98 31.82
C ILE A 527 11.30 4.94 32.61
N ALA A 528 11.68 3.80 32.02
CA ALA A 528 12.57 2.83 32.65
C ALA A 528 13.90 3.50 33.09
N LYS A 529 14.48 4.32 32.21
CA LYS A 529 15.69 5.10 32.51
C LYS A 529 15.49 6.09 33.67
N GLU A 530 14.38 6.83 33.68
CA GLU A 530 14.06 7.74 34.79
C GLU A 530 13.92 7.00 36.13
N LYS A 531 13.33 5.80 36.09
CA LYS A 531 13.11 4.96 37.28
C LYS A 531 14.40 4.33 37.79
N LYS A 532 15.31 3.96 36.89
CA LYS A 532 16.67 3.59 37.26
C LYS A 532 17.37 4.70 38.05
N GLU A 533 17.33 5.93 37.58
CA GLU A 533 17.96 7.06 38.29
C GLU A 533 17.28 7.30 39.66
N ALA A 534 15.95 7.14 39.74
CA ALA A 534 15.25 7.20 41.02
C ALA A 534 15.68 6.10 42.00
N ALA A 535 15.90 4.86 41.53
CA ALA A 535 16.39 3.76 42.34
C ALA A 535 17.81 4.04 42.87
N LYS A 536 18.72 4.57 42.03
CA LYS A 536 20.07 4.98 42.44
C LYS A 536 20.05 6.06 43.53
N VAL A 537 19.22 7.09 43.34
CA VAL A 537 19.07 8.17 44.34
C VAL A 537 18.53 7.63 45.67
N ALA A 538 17.57 6.71 45.63
CA ALA A 538 17.05 6.08 46.84
C ALA A 538 18.11 5.22 47.55
N ALA A 539 18.94 4.48 46.79
CA ALA A 539 20.05 3.71 47.33
C ALA A 539 21.11 4.58 48.03
N GLU A 540 21.51 5.70 47.43
CA GLU A 540 22.44 6.67 48.04
C GLU A 540 21.88 7.27 49.34
N LYS A 541 20.59 7.56 49.38
CA LYS A 541 19.92 8.05 50.60
C LYS A 541 19.84 6.98 51.67
N ALA A 542 19.51 5.74 51.31
CA ALA A 542 19.51 4.62 52.24
C ALA A 542 20.91 4.40 52.86
N GLN A 543 21.96 4.49 52.04
CA GLN A 543 23.34 4.46 52.49
C GLN A 543 23.66 5.59 53.47
N THR A 544 23.27 6.83 53.14
CA THR A 544 23.50 8.01 53.98
C THR A 544 22.77 7.89 55.32
N ALA A 545 21.52 7.43 55.33
CA ALA A 545 20.77 7.20 56.56
C ALA A 545 21.43 6.10 57.42
N ALA A 546 21.87 5.00 56.80
CA ALA A 546 22.55 3.91 57.49
C ALA A 546 23.89 4.32 58.12
N THR A 547 24.68 5.19 57.46
CA THR A 547 25.93 5.70 58.04
C THR A 547 25.66 6.62 59.24
N VAL A 548 24.62 7.47 59.18
CA VAL A 548 24.19 8.31 60.30
C VAL A 548 23.71 7.48 61.49
N VAL A 549 22.99 6.38 61.25
CA VAL A 549 22.60 5.43 62.30
C VAL A 549 23.83 4.87 63.02
N LYS A 550 24.82 4.40 62.27
CA LYS A 550 26.07 3.85 62.84
C LYS A 550 26.84 4.86 63.69
N ASP A 551 26.99 6.10 63.20
CA ASP A 551 27.67 7.17 63.95
C ASP A 551 26.96 7.49 65.28
N LYS A 552 25.63 7.64 65.25
CA LYS A 552 24.84 7.90 66.47
C LYS A 552 24.86 6.73 67.46
N ALA A 553 24.88 5.49 66.96
CA ALA A 553 24.98 4.30 67.79
C ALA A 553 26.30 4.28 68.58
N ALA A 554 27.42 4.44 67.88
CA ALA A 554 28.76 4.47 68.48
C ALA A 554 28.88 5.57 69.54
N LYS A 555 28.39 6.78 69.23
CA LYS A 555 28.36 7.91 70.18
C LYS A 555 27.51 7.62 71.43
N ALA A 556 26.37 6.96 71.26
CA ALA A 556 25.50 6.59 72.37
C ALA A 556 26.14 5.49 73.27
N GLU A 557 26.79 4.49 72.68
CA GLU A 557 27.51 3.44 73.40
C GLU A 557 28.70 4.00 74.19
N ALA A 558 29.50 4.86 73.58
CA ALA A 558 30.63 5.51 74.27
C ALA A 558 30.15 6.31 75.48
N LYS A 559 29.06 7.08 75.33
CA LYS A 559 28.45 7.85 76.41
C LYS A 559 27.86 6.97 77.51
N LYS A 560 27.24 5.83 77.15
CA LYS A 560 26.77 4.86 78.13
C LYS A 560 27.94 4.29 78.94
N ALA A 561 29.04 3.90 78.27
CA ALA A 561 30.25 3.41 78.91
C ALA A 561 30.86 4.45 79.87
N GLU A 562 30.93 5.73 79.48
CA GLU A 562 31.32 6.83 80.37
C GLU A 562 30.42 6.88 81.61
N THR A 563 29.10 6.88 81.44
CA THR A 563 28.16 7.00 82.58
C THR A 563 28.29 5.82 83.56
N GLU A 564 28.50 4.61 83.05
CA GLU A 564 28.72 3.42 83.88
C GLU A 564 30.05 3.47 84.62
N ALA A 565 31.12 3.92 83.95
CA ALA A 565 32.44 4.09 84.55
C ALA A 565 32.45 5.15 85.65
N VAL A 566 31.84 6.31 85.39
CA VAL A 566 31.72 7.40 86.38
C VAL A 566 30.90 6.95 87.59
N LYS A 567 29.79 6.23 87.36
CA LYS A 567 29.00 5.66 88.47
C LYS A 567 29.83 4.67 89.30
N ALA A 568 30.59 3.79 88.65
CA ALA A 568 31.46 2.84 89.32
C ALA A 568 32.55 3.54 90.16
N ALA A 569 33.16 4.61 89.64
CA ALA A 569 34.14 5.41 90.38
C ALA A 569 33.53 6.09 91.63
N VAL A 570 32.34 6.68 91.50
CA VAL A 570 31.63 7.31 92.63
C VAL A 570 31.33 6.29 93.74
N GLU A 571 30.84 5.11 93.37
CA GLU A 571 30.55 4.03 94.32
C GLU A 571 31.83 3.47 94.97
N ALA A 572 32.93 3.34 94.21
CA ALA A 572 34.22 2.91 94.74
C ALA A 572 34.81 3.92 95.73
N ARG A 573 34.69 5.22 95.42
CA ARG A 573 35.10 6.31 96.31
C ARG A 573 34.30 6.34 97.60
N ALA A 574 32.98 6.15 97.52
CA ALA A 574 32.13 6.03 98.69
C ALA A 574 32.57 4.85 99.58
N ALA A 575 32.88 3.70 98.96
CA ALA A 575 33.41 2.54 99.69
C ALA A 575 34.76 2.83 100.37
N ALA A 576 35.65 3.57 99.71
CA ALA A 576 36.93 3.99 100.29
C ALA A 576 36.78 5.00 101.43
N GLU A 577 35.87 5.96 101.32
CA GLU A 577 35.58 6.90 102.43
C GLU A 577 34.98 6.17 103.63
N GLU A 578 34.06 5.24 103.40
CA GLU A 578 33.49 4.42 104.46
C GLU A 578 34.54 3.51 105.10
N ALA A 579 35.44 2.92 104.31
CA ALA A 579 36.54 2.08 104.79
C ALA A 579 37.52 2.87 105.67
N LYS A 580 37.83 4.12 105.30
CA LYS A 580 38.64 5.05 106.13
C LYS A 580 37.94 5.39 107.44
N GLN A 581 36.64 5.65 107.41
CA GLN A 581 35.87 5.91 108.62
C GLN A 581 35.85 4.68 109.54
N GLU A 582 35.68 3.48 108.98
CA GLU A 582 35.67 2.24 109.75
C GLU A 582 37.04 1.93 110.35
N ALA A 583 38.12 2.09 109.58
CA ALA A 583 39.48 1.94 110.09
C ALA A 583 39.78 2.96 111.22
N ALA A 584 39.29 4.20 111.11
CA ALA A 584 39.39 5.20 112.18
C ALA A 584 38.63 4.79 113.46
N LYS A 585 37.44 4.19 113.32
CA LYS A 585 36.67 3.63 114.45
C LYS A 585 37.42 2.45 115.10
N VAL A 586 37.95 1.52 114.31
CA VAL A 586 38.76 0.38 114.80
C VAL A 586 40.02 0.90 115.50
N GLY A 587 40.68 1.93 114.97
CA GLY A 587 41.83 2.60 115.58
C GLY A 587 41.55 3.20 116.97
N ALA A 588 40.35 3.76 117.16
CA ALA A 588 39.87 4.31 118.43
C ALA A 588 39.32 3.26 119.42
N SER A 589 39.20 1.99 119.01
CA SER A 589 38.64 0.90 119.83
C SER A 589 39.68 0.27 120.79
N LYS A 590 39.23 -0.69 121.63
CA LYS A 590 40.10 -1.53 122.49
C LYS A 590 40.66 -2.77 121.78
N GLU A 591 40.51 -2.89 120.47
CA GLU A 591 41.02 -4.04 119.71
C GLU A 591 42.56 -4.13 119.70
N PRO A 592 43.14 -5.33 119.44
CA PRO A 592 44.58 -5.53 119.33
C PRO A 592 45.26 -4.62 118.29
N GLN A 593 46.51 -4.24 118.54
CA GLN A 593 47.27 -3.38 117.62
C GLN A 593 47.43 -4.00 116.21
N GLU A 594 47.42 -5.33 116.12
CA GLU A 594 47.47 -6.07 114.86
C GLU A 594 46.19 -5.92 114.02
N THR A 595 44.99 -5.94 114.63
CA THR A 595 43.74 -5.72 113.90
C THR A 595 43.57 -4.26 113.48
N LYS A 596 44.05 -3.31 114.29
CA LYS A 596 44.13 -1.88 113.93
C LYS A 596 45.01 -1.64 112.71
N ASN A 597 46.19 -2.26 112.66
CA ASN A 597 47.09 -2.14 111.51
C ASN A 597 46.48 -2.79 110.26
N LYS A 598 45.84 -3.96 110.40
CA LYS A 598 45.18 -4.65 109.28
C LYS A 598 44.02 -3.83 108.70
N ALA A 599 43.17 -3.24 109.54
CA ALA A 599 42.07 -2.38 109.07
C ALA A 599 42.58 -1.14 108.31
N ASN A 600 43.68 -0.53 108.76
CA ASN A 600 44.30 0.59 108.03
C ASN A 600 44.88 0.16 106.68
N VAL A 601 45.58 -0.98 106.61
CA VAL A 601 46.14 -1.51 105.36
C VAL A 601 45.02 -1.83 104.35
N GLU A 602 43.93 -2.45 104.81
CA GLU A 602 42.77 -2.76 103.96
C GLU A 602 42.02 -1.49 103.52
N ALA A 603 41.95 -0.45 104.36
CA ALA A 603 41.39 0.84 103.98
C ALA A 603 42.25 1.59 102.95
N GLU A 604 43.58 1.52 103.05
CA GLU A 604 44.50 2.05 102.04
C GLU A 604 44.40 1.27 100.72
N ALA A 605 44.33 -0.06 100.78
CA ALA A 605 44.11 -0.91 99.60
C ALA A 605 42.78 -0.59 98.91
N THR A 606 41.71 -0.38 99.69
CA THR A 606 40.40 0.06 99.19
C THR A 606 40.49 1.44 98.54
N GLY A 607 41.24 2.37 99.13
CA GLY A 607 41.50 3.69 98.55
C GLY A 607 42.28 3.63 97.23
N ASN A 608 43.22 2.69 97.10
CA ASN A 608 43.97 2.47 95.87
C ASN A 608 43.07 1.89 94.75
N GLU A 609 42.18 0.95 95.08
CA GLU A 609 41.20 0.44 94.11
C GLU A 609 40.16 1.50 93.71
N ALA A 610 39.73 2.35 94.64
CA ALA A 610 38.88 3.50 94.30
C ALA A 610 39.58 4.48 93.35
N LYS A 611 40.88 4.72 93.53
CA LYS A 611 41.68 5.55 92.62
C LYS A 611 41.82 4.92 91.23
N LYS A 612 42.03 3.59 91.15
CA LYS A 612 42.00 2.87 89.87
C LYS A 612 40.64 2.97 89.17
N ALA A 613 39.54 2.98 89.92
CA ALA A 613 38.21 3.19 89.36
C ALA A 613 38.03 4.62 88.83
N GLU A 614 38.53 5.65 89.54
CA GLU A 614 38.55 7.04 89.06
C GLU A 614 39.42 7.20 87.80
N ASP A 615 40.63 6.66 87.77
CA ASP A 615 41.54 6.74 86.61
C ASP A 615 40.91 6.08 85.37
N ALA A 616 40.31 4.89 85.53
CA ALA A 616 39.60 4.20 84.45
C ALA A 616 38.32 4.92 84.00
N ALA A 617 37.63 5.63 84.90
CA ALA A 617 36.49 6.46 84.54
C ALA A 617 36.91 7.70 83.73
N GLU A 618 38.05 8.31 84.03
CA GLU A 618 38.57 9.42 83.23
C GLU A 618 39.05 8.95 81.84
N GLU A 619 39.64 7.75 81.73
CA GLU A 619 39.92 7.11 80.43
C GLU A 619 38.64 6.90 79.60
N ALA A 620 37.58 6.38 80.21
CA ALA A 620 36.29 6.16 79.54
C ALA A 620 35.66 7.49 79.07
N LYS A 621 35.80 8.55 79.88
CA LYS A 621 35.28 9.90 79.59
C LYS A 621 36.04 10.60 78.47
N GLU A 622 37.37 10.49 78.43
CA GLU A 622 38.18 10.99 77.32
C GLU A 622 37.82 10.30 76.00
N ALA A 623 37.69 8.97 76.02
CA ALA A 623 37.27 8.19 74.86
C ALA A 623 35.85 8.56 74.41
N ALA A 624 34.89 8.69 75.34
CA ALA A 624 33.53 9.12 75.01
C ALA A 624 33.46 10.54 74.43
N LYS A 625 34.28 11.47 74.93
CA LYS A 625 34.39 12.81 74.37
C LYS A 625 34.92 12.78 72.94
N LYS A 626 35.98 12.01 72.67
CA LYS A 626 36.55 11.84 71.32
C LYS A 626 35.57 11.17 70.37
N ALA A 627 34.83 10.17 70.83
CA ALA A 627 33.74 9.56 70.06
C ALA A 627 32.67 10.58 69.68
N ASN A 628 32.28 11.45 70.62
CA ASN A 628 31.26 12.47 70.38
C ASN A 628 31.73 13.60 69.44
N GLU A 629 33.02 13.95 69.46
CA GLU A 629 33.62 14.95 68.58
C GLU A 629 33.98 14.41 67.19
N ALA A 630 33.99 13.07 67.02
CA ALA A 630 34.28 12.44 65.74
C ALA A 630 33.25 12.82 64.65
N THR A 631 33.76 13.21 63.49
CA THR A 631 32.97 13.49 62.28
C THR A 631 32.83 12.27 61.37
N ASP A 632 33.65 11.23 61.61
CA ASP A 632 33.66 9.98 60.88
C ASP A 632 33.13 8.85 61.77
N ALA A 633 32.25 8.01 61.21
CA ALA A 633 31.59 6.95 61.96
C ALA A 633 32.56 5.86 62.45
N ASN A 634 33.62 5.57 61.69
CA ASN A 634 34.62 4.57 62.10
C ASN A 634 35.49 5.11 63.23
N VAL A 635 35.82 6.42 63.19
CA VAL A 635 36.51 7.09 64.29
C VAL A 635 35.65 7.10 65.54
N ALA A 636 34.35 7.44 65.43
CA ALA A 636 33.42 7.40 66.55
C ALA A 636 33.33 5.99 67.17
N ARG A 637 33.29 4.95 66.34
CA ARG A 637 33.26 3.55 66.76
C ARG A 637 34.54 3.11 67.45
N SER A 638 35.70 3.42 66.87
CA SER A 638 37.00 3.09 67.47
C SER A 638 37.18 3.71 68.85
N GLU A 639 36.68 4.93 69.06
CA GLU A 639 36.72 5.57 70.38
C GLU A 639 35.67 4.99 71.34
N ALA A 640 34.48 4.59 70.85
CA ALA A 640 33.51 3.84 71.65
C ALA A 640 34.09 2.50 72.15
N ASP A 641 34.81 1.78 71.29
CA ASP A 641 35.50 0.53 71.61
C ASP A 641 36.63 0.71 72.62
N LYS A 642 37.17 1.93 72.78
CA LYS A 642 38.09 2.28 73.88
C LYS A 642 37.37 2.62 75.18
N ALA A 643 36.20 3.25 75.10
CA ALA A 643 35.41 3.62 76.28
C ALA A 643 34.86 2.38 77.03
N MET A 644 34.41 1.36 76.30
CA MET A 644 33.87 0.13 76.89
C MET A 644 34.84 -0.63 77.82
N PRO A 645 36.07 -0.97 77.41
CA PRO A 645 37.01 -1.68 78.29
C PRO A 645 37.43 -0.81 79.48
N ALA A 646 37.53 0.51 79.33
CA ALA A 646 37.78 1.42 80.44
C ALA A 646 36.63 1.38 81.47
N ALA A 647 35.38 1.36 81.00
CA ALA A 647 34.22 1.17 81.87
C ALA A 647 34.23 -0.20 82.59
N LYS A 648 34.58 -1.29 81.89
CA LYS A 648 34.75 -2.62 82.50
C LYS A 648 35.84 -2.62 83.58
N LYS A 649 36.98 -1.95 83.33
CA LYS A 649 38.05 -1.77 84.33
C LYS A 649 37.55 -0.99 85.57
N ALA A 650 36.82 0.10 85.38
CA ALA A 650 36.26 0.90 86.47
C ALA A 650 35.30 0.08 87.34
N LYS A 651 34.43 -0.72 86.71
CA LYS A 651 33.50 -1.63 87.43
C LYS A 651 34.24 -2.70 88.23
N LYS A 652 35.28 -3.32 87.66
CA LYS A 652 36.11 -4.32 88.37
C LYS A 652 36.83 -3.71 89.58
N ALA A 653 37.38 -2.51 89.43
CA ALA A 653 38.01 -1.77 90.53
C ALA A 653 36.99 -1.39 91.63
N ARG A 654 35.77 -1.00 91.26
CA ARG A 654 34.66 -0.79 92.21
C ARG A 654 34.34 -2.05 93.02
N GLU A 655 34.24 -3.20 92.36
CA GLU A 655 33.97 -4.47 93.06
C GLU A 655 35.09 -4.82 94.05
N LYS A 656 36.36 -4.60 93.67
CA LYS A 656 37.51 -4.77 94.57
C LYS A 656 37.49 -3.77 95.73
N ALA A 657 37.10 -2.51 95.50
CA ALA A 657 36.95 -1.51 96.56
C ALA A 657 35.81 -1.86 97.53
N ALA A 658 34.65 -2.26 97.02
CA ALA A 658 33.53 -2.72 97.86
C ALA A 658 33.93 -3.95 98.71
N TYR A 659 34.70 -4.85 98.13
CA TYR A 659 35.23 -6.01 98.84
C TYR A 659 36.27 -5.62 99.92
N GLY A 660 37.17 -4.69 99.62
CA GLY A 660 38.12 -4.13 100.59
C GLY A 660 37.41 -3.49 101.79
N LEU A 661 36.33 -2.75 101.56
CA LEU A 661 35.47 -2.22 102.63
C LEU A 661 34.91 -3.34 103.52
N LEU A 662 34.43 -4.45 102.96
CA LEU A 662 33.95 -5.59 103.75
C LEU A 662 35.05 -6.21 104.62
N LYS A 663 36.28 -6.31 104.09
CA LYS A 663 37.46 -6.74 104.85
C LYS A 663 37.78 -5.78 106.00
N THR A 664 37.67 -4.45 105.81
CA THR A 664 37.87 -3.48 106.91
C THR A 664 36.85 -3.61 108.03
N LYS A 665 35.63 -4.06 107.72
CA LYS A 665 34.56 -4.38 108.69
C LYS A 665 34.73 -5.75 109.37
N ASN A 666 35.86 -6.42 109.14
CA ASN A 666 36.21 -7.73 109.70
C ASN A 666 35.20 -8.84 109.37
N GLN A 667 34.48 -8.73 108.24
CA GLN A 667 33.61 -9.78 107.74
C GLN A 667 34.44 -10.77 106.90
N TYR A 668 34.36 -12.07 107.20
CA TYR A 668 34.97 -13.10 106.37
C TYR A 668 34.12 -13.30 105.11
N VAL A 669 34.57 -12.72 104.00
CA VAL A 669 33.92 -12.86 102.69
C VAL A 669 34.96 -13.35 101.69
N LEU A 670 34.57 -14.24 100.77
CA LEU A 670 35.46 -14.83 99.77
C LEU A 670 35.96 -13.77 98.78
N GLU A 671 37.25 -13.82 98.44
CA GLU A 671 37.86 -12.87 97.49
C GLU A 671 37.16 -12.91 96.13
N PRO A 672 36.94 -11.75 95.49
CA PRO A 672 36.52 -11.72 94.09
C PRO A 672 37.58 -12.44 93.26
N LEU A 673 37.22 -13.57 92.65
CA LEU A 673 38.10 -14.34 91.77
C LEU A 673 38.56 -13.46 90.60
N ASP A 674 39.88 -13.26 90.49
CA ASP A 674 40.50 -12.65 89.32
C ASP A 674 40.50 -13.68 88.17
N ILE A 675 39.35 -13.85 87.55
CA ILE A 675 39.28 -14.51 86.25
C ILE A 675 39.77 -13.48 85.23
N SER A 676 40.79 -13.84 84.44
CA SER A 676 41.22 -13.06 83.28
C SER A 676 40.02 -12.84 82.36
N PRO A 677 39.81 -11.65 81.76
CA PRO A 677 38.61 -11.34 81.00
C PRO A 677 38.39 -12.23 79.74
N GLU A 678 39.28 -13.14 79.40
CA GLU A 678 39.19 -14.03 78.22
C GLU A 678 38.22 -15.23 78.35
N SER A 679 37.48 -15.41 79.45
CA SER A 679 36.57 -16.58 79.57
C SER A 679 35.25 -16.36 80.31
N ALA A 680 34.84 -15.12 80.60
CA ALA A 680 33.66 -14.82 81.41
C ALA A 680 32.43 -14.29 80.64
N ASP A 681 32.32 -14.57 79.34
CA ASP A 681 31.15 -14.15 78.52
C ASP A 681 29.94 -15.10 78.62
N ASN A 682 29.96 -16.09 79.50
CA ASN A 682 28.75 -16.86 79.80
C ASN A 682 28.23 -16.48 81.20
N ILE A 683 26.96 -16.06 81.23
CA ILE A 683 26.09 -15.78 82.39
C ILE A 683 25.84 -14.28 82.65
N THR A 684 25.04 -13.63 81.79
CA THR A 684 23.65 -13.25 82.13
C THR A 684 22.86 -12.75 80.92
N SER A 685 21.64 -13.27 80.78
CA SER A 685 20.55 -12.96 79.85
C SER A 685 20.69 -13.34 78.37
N LYS A 686 19.79 -14.23 77.95
CA LYS A 686 19.44 -14.50 76.55
C LYS A 686 19.01 -13.20 75.86
N GLU A 687 19.89 -12.64 75.06
CA GLU A 687 19.56 -11.94 73.81
C GLU A 687 20.60 -12.46 72.79
N GLU A 688 20.10 -13.35 71.94
CA GLU A 688 20.59 -13.83 70.65
C GLU A 688 22.07 -13.56 70.28
N GLN A 689 22.87 -14.63 70.24
CA GLN A 689 24.22 -14.63 69.68
C GLN A 689 24.16 -14.31 68.18
N VAL A 690 24.92 -13.31 67.72
CA VAL A 690 25.36 -13.23 66.33
C VAL A 690 26.83 -13.64 66.29
N LYS A 691 27.05 -14.74 65.57
CA LYS A 691 28.34 -15.28 65.16
C LYS A 691 28.98 -14.29 64.18
N GLU A 692 30.01 -13.56 64.62
CA GLU A 692 30.87 -12.79 63.74
C GLU A 692 31.94 -13.76 63.23
N GLU A 693 31.83 -14.14 61.96
CA GLU A 693 32.85 -14.94 61.30
C GLU A 693 34.08 -14.07 61.04
N MET A 694 35.24 -14.61 61.38
CA MET A 694 36.56 -14.04 61.13
C MET A 694 36.72 -13.70 59.65
N GLU A 695 37.00 -12.45 59.33
CA GLU A 695 37.85 -12.14 58.18
C GLU A 695 39.30 -12.09 58.66
N ASP A 696 40.06 -12.97 58.04
CA ASP A 696 41.48 -13.25 58.22
C ASP A 696 42.33 -12.00 57.93
N GLN A 697 43.37 -11.81 58.75
CA GLN A 697 44.45 -10.87 58.49
C GLN A 697 45.54 -11.58 57.67
N GLY A 698 46.13 -10.86 56.71
CA GLY A 698 47.44 -11.17 56.16
C GLY A 698 47.96 -9.93 55.42
N ASP A 699 48.50 -8.97 56.17
CA ASP A 699 49.95 -8.74 56.32
C ASP A 699 50.56 -7.99 55.13
N GLU A 700 50.62 -6.66 55.28
CA GLU A 700 51.69 -5.87 54.70
C GLU A 700 52.90 -6.00 55.60
N ASP A 701 54.03 -6.47 55.07
CA ASP A 701 55.33 -6.10 55.63
C ASP A 701 56.28 -5.64 54.54
N SER A 702 56.91 -4.52 54.86
CA SER A 702 57.65 -3.64 53.98
C SER A 702 59.12 -4.05 53.77
N ASN A 703 59.65 -3.64 52.61
CA ASN A 703 60.87 -2.85 52.40
C ASN A 703 62.01 -3.42 51.55
N GLU A 704 62.43 -2.55 50.61
CA GLU A 704 63.78 -2.26 50.09
C GLU A 704 64.55 -3.41 49.39
N ALA A 705 65.29 -3.23 48.31
CA ALA A 705 65.54 -2.18 47.32
C ALA A 705 66.40 -2.84 46.21
N GLU A 706 66.54 -2.12 45.09
CA GLU A 706 67.70 -2.13 44.19
C GLU A 706 67.87 -3.16 43.04
N VAL A 707 67.78 -2.55 41.84
CA VAL A 707 68.54 -2.69 40.57
C VAL A 707 68.51 -3.92 39.65
N GLU A 708 68.30 -3.53 38.38
CA GLU A 708 68.95 -3.94 37.14
C GLU A 708 68.45 -5.16 36.31
N GLU A 709 68.00 -4.77 35.12
CA GLU A 709 68.42 -5.27 33.79
C GLU A 709 67.84 -6.57 33.22
N ALA A 710 67.59 -6.43 31.92
CA ALA A 710 67.55 -7.44 30.86
C ALA A 710 66.23 -8.20 30.60
N LEU A 711 65.55 -7.74 29.54
CA LEU A 711 64.85 -8.60 28.58
C LEU A 711 65.78 -9.72 28.09
N PRO A 712 65.19 -10.83 27.59
CA PRO A 712 65.29 -10.97 26.14
C PRO A 712 64.00 -11.43 25.46
N ASN A 713 63.90 -10.96 24.22
CA ASN A 713 63.00 -11.39 23.15
C ASN A 713 63.06 -12.91 22.85
N GLY A 714 62.01 -13.41 22.22
CA GLY A 714 62.20 -14.17 20.97
C GLY A 714 61.38 -15.45 20.78
N SER A 715 60.31 -15.32 19.99
CA SER A 715 59.92 -16.20 18.85
C SER A 715 59.93 -17.73 18.97
N GLY A 716 58.83 -18.36 18.56
CA GLY A 716 58.83 -19.75 18.08
C GLY A 716 57.45 -20.19 17.62
N ALA A 717 57.35 -20.63 16.37
CA ALA A 717 56.12 -20.96 15.64
C ALA A 717 55.76 -22.47 15.70
N GLN A 718 54.58 -22.78 15.13
CA GLN A 718 54.10 -24.07 14.60
C GLN A 718 53.74 -25.17 15.62
N GLU A 719 52.85 -26.14 15.38
CA GLU A 719 51.77 -26.50 14.43
C GLU A 719 51.22 -27.84 15.00
N GLU A 720 50.00 -28.20 14.60
CA GLU A 720 49.45 -29.57 14.45
C GLU A 720 49.15 -30.51 15.65
N ASP A 721 47.85 -30.90 15.66
CA ASP A 721 47.25 -32.25 15.82
C ASP A 721 47.46 -33.04 17.13
N VAL A 722 46.47 -33.72 17.72
CA VAL A 722 45.72 -34.87 17.16
C VAL A 722 44.32 -35.03 17.80
N ASN A 723 43.45 -35.57 16.94
CA ASN A 723 42.04 -35.92 16.95
C ASN A 723 41.57 -37.11 17.85
N LEU A 724 40.24 -37.32 17.87
CA LEU A 724 39.42 -38.54 18.18
C LEU A 724 39.01 -38.78 19.65
N GLU A 725 37.76 -39.11 19.98
CA GLU A 725 36.84 -40.05 19.32
C GLU A 725 35.38 -39.58 19.17
N MET A 726 34.77 -40.04 18.07
CA MET A 726 33.33 -40.15 17.77
C MET A 726 32.76 -41.47 18.35
N ASP A 727 31.44 -41.50 18.55
CA ASP A 727 30.51 -42.63 18.33
C ASP A 727 29.12 -42.18 18.86
N ASP A 728 27.96 -42.49 18.30
CA ASP A 728 27.53 -42.82 16.94
C ASP A 728 25.98 -42.74 16.94
N GLU A 729 25.43 -42.33 15.79
CA GLU A 729 24.18 -42.75 15.13
C GLU A 729 22.91 -43.13 15.94
N GLU A 730 21.78 -42.45 15.64
CA GLU A 730 20.54 -43.17 15.34
C GLU A 730 19.64 -42.41 14.34
N GLU A 731 19.10 -43.17 13.40
CA GLU A 731 18.48 -42.78 12.14
C GLU A 731 17.04 -42.24 12.25
N VAL A 732 16.69 -41.53 11.19
CA VAL A 732 15.35 -41.17 10.67
C VAL A 732 14.43 -42.38 10.46
N GLU A 733 13.14 -42.22 10.78
CA GLU A 733 12.05 -42.85 10.02
C GLU A 733 10.95 -41.84 9.68
N GLU A 734 10.69 -41.71 8.38
CA GLU A 734 9.47 -41.19 7.78
C GLU A 734 8.35 -42.23 7.94
N VAL A 735 7.12 -41.81 8.24
CA VAL A 735 5.94 -42.65 8.07
C VAL A 735 4.88 -41.91 7.25
N GLU A 736 4.59 -42.50 6.10
CA GLU A 736 3.55 -42.14 5.15
C GLU A 736 2.12 -42.24 5.70
N GLU A 737 1.32 -41.33 5.16
CA GLU A 737 -0.13 -41.31 4.93
C GLU A 737 -0.93 -42.61 5.16
N ASN A 738 -2.08 -42.50 5.84
CA ASN A 738 -3.22 -43.34 5.52
C ASN A 738 -4.57 -42.65 5.77
N VAL A 739 -5.30 -42.52 4.66
CA VAL A 739 -6.69 -42.07 4.52
C VAL A 739 -7.64 -43.07 5.17
N ALA A 740 -8.54 -42.60 6.02
CA ALA A 740 -9.73 -43.35 6.43
C ALA A 740 -11.00 -42.48 6.29
N THR A 741 -11.73 -42.81 5.23
CA THR A 741 -13.14 -42.51 4.97
C THR A 741 -14.05 -42.68 6.18
N ASN A 742 -14.97 -41.73 6.39
CA ASN A 742 -16.29 -42.08 6.91
C ASN A 742 -17.39 -41.23 6.26
N GLN A 743 -18.21 -41.89 5.45
CA GLN A 743 -19.48 -41.37 4.97
C GLN A 743 -20.50 -41.50 6.10
N GLN A 744 -21.26 -40.44 6.38
CA GLN A 744 -22.66 -40.65 6.75
C GLN A 744 -23.59 -39.55 6.24
N THR A 745 -24.56 -40.05 5.51
CA THR A 745 -25.65 -39.41 4.79
C THR A 745 -26.79 -38.95 5.71
N GLY A 746 -27.39 -37.80 5.40
CA GLY A 746 -28.85 -37.68 5.27
C GLY A 746 -29.60 -36.83 6.31
N GLY A 747 -30.24 -35.75 5.85
CA GLY A 747 -31.32 -35.09 6.58
C GLY A 747 -31.87 -33.83 5.89
N LYS A 748 -32.94 -34.00 5.08
CA LYS A 748 -33.77 -32.89 4.54
C LYS A 748 -34.75 -32.36 5.61
N ARG A 749 -34.87 -31.03 5.74
CA ARG A 749 -36.10 -30.24 6.00
C ARG A 749 -35.76 -28.74 5.99
N GLU A 750 -36.20 -27.94 5.02
CA GLU A 750 -37.52 -27.30 4.85
C GLU A 750 -37.63 -25.92 5.54
N LYS A 751 -38.05 -24.95 4.73
CA LYS A 751 -37.96 -23.47 4.87
C LYS A 751 -38.68 -22.88 6.10
N ARG A 752 -38.13 -21.79 6.64
CA ARG A 752 -38.88 -20.58 7.05
C ARG A 752 -37.96 -19.36 7.23
N ASN A 753 -38.40 -18.22 6.67
CA ASN A 753 -37.77 -16.89 6.73
C ASN A 753 -37.74 -16.34 8.17
N THR A 754 -36.64 -15.67 8.55
CA THR A 754 -36.61 -14.35 9.23
C THR A 754 -35.17 -13.86 9.46
N ASN A 755 -34.92 -12.62 9.03
CA ASN A 755 -33.88 -11.65 9.43
C ASN A 755 -32.39 -12.02 9.31
N ASP A 756 -31.71 -11.28 8.42
CA ASP A 756 -30.25 -11.24 8.24
C ASP A 756 -29.52 -11.17 9.57
N THR A 757 -28.87 -12.27 9.91
CA THR A 757 -27.80 -12.39 10.90
C THR A 757 -26.57 -12.87 10.14
N VAL A 758 -25.44 -12.25 10.49
CA VAL A 758 -24.13 -12.39 9.85
C VAL A 758 -23.68 -13.86 9.89
N ASP A 759 -23.31 -14.39 8.74
CA ASP A 759 -22.86 -15.77 8.53
C ASP A 759 -21.37 -15.89 8.91
N ASP A 760 -21.09 -16.50 10.07
CA ASP A 760 -19.75 -16.74 10.65
C ASP A 760 -19.06 -18.01 10.11
N THR A 761 -19.37 -18.46 8.89
CA THR A 761 -18.80 -19.72 8.37
C THR A 761 -17.40 -19.59 7.73
N ASN A 762 -16.61 -18.57 8.10
CA ASN A 762 -15.18 -18.50 7.72
C ASN A 762 -14.22 -18.26 8.91
N ALA A 763 -14.72 -18.28 10.16
CA ALA A 763 -13.87 -18.11 11.33
C ALA A 763 -12.96 -19.33 11.61
N ASP A 764 -13.39 -20.55 11.25
CA ASP A 764 -12.63 -21.77 11.61
C ASP A 764 -11.40 -22.05 10.73
N LYS A 765 -11.11 -21.24 9.71
CA LYS A 765 -9.85 -21.32 8.94
C LYS A 765 -8.85 -20.21 9.26
N GLN A 766 -9.21 -19.26 10.13
CA GLN A 766 -8.37 -18.10 10.44
C GLN A 766 -7.64 -18.24 11.79
N PHE A 767 -7.94 -19.28 12.58
CA PHE A 767 -7.34 -19.51 13.91
C PHE A 767 -6.37 -20.69 13.99
N GLY A 768 -6.07 -21.36 12.87
CA GLY A 768 -5.08 -22.44 12.84
C GLY A 768 -3.66 -21.94 13.11
N ASP A 769 -3.28 -20.83 12.47
CA ASP A 769 -1.93 -20.27 12.55
C ASP A 769 -1.71 -19.41 13.83
N GLU A 770 -2.80 -19.01 14.50
CA GLU A 770 -2.75 -18.35 15.82
C GLU A 770 -2.60 -19.34 16.99
N PHE A 771 -2.87 -20.64 16.77
CA PHE A 771 -2.69 -21.66 17.81
C PHE A 771 -1.24 -22.13 17.95
N ASP A 772 -0.46 -22.12 16.85
CA ASP A 772 0.96 -22.44 16.88
C ASP A 772 1.78 -21.34 17.56
N THR A 773 1.41 -20.07 17.36
CA THR A 773 2.01 -18.94 18.09
C THR A 773 1.67 -18.97 19.59
N TYR A 774 0.48 -19.45 19.99
CA TYR A 774 0.15 -19.63 21.40
C TYR A 774 0.93 -20.79 22.05
N ASN A 775 1.18 -21.87 21.31
CA ASN A 775 2.05 -22.96 21.76
C ASN A 775 3.52 -22.54 21.86
N ASP A 776 4.00 -21.67 20.97
CA ASP A 776 5.34 -21.10 21.05
C ASP A 776 5.48 -20.12 22.21
N ILE A 777 4.48 -19.27 22.45
CA ILE A 777 4.42 -18.41 23.64
C ILE A 777 4.39 -19.28 24.90
N LYS A 778 3.63 -20.37 24.93
CA LYS A 778 3.59 -21.30 26.08
C LYS A 778 4.94 -21.99 26.31
N LYS A 779 5.61 -22.47 25.26
CA LYS A 779 6.95 -23.08 25.36
C LYS A 779 8.00 -22.08 25.82
N VAL A 780 7.94 -20.83 25.35
CA VAL A 780 8.85 -19.76 25.78
C VAL A 780 8.56 -19.34 27.22
N THR A 781 7.29 -19.28 27.62
CA THR A 781 6.90 -18.99 29.01
C THR A 781 7.28 -20.13 29.95
N GLU A 782 7.10 -21.39 29.54
CA GLU A 782 7.57 -22.56 30.30
C GLU A 782 9.10 -22.60 30.37
N ALA A 783 9.83 -22.23 29.31
CA ALA A 783 11.28 -22.13 29.33
C ALA A 783 11.78 -20.99 30.24
N LEU A 784 11.11 -19.84 30.25
CA LEU A 784 11.40 -18.70 31.12
C LEU A 784 11.13 -19.06 32.59
N VAL A 785 10.01 -19.71 32.89
CA VAL A 785 9.67 -20.19 34.24
C VAL A 785 10.65 -21.27 34.71
N LYS A 786 11.09 -22.17 33.82
CA LYS A 786 12.05 -23.23 34.13
C LYS A 786 13.47 -22.70 34.36
N SER A 787 13.87 -21.67 33.61
CA SER A 787 15.11 -20.89 33.81
C SER A 787 15.09 -20.14 35.16
N MET A 788 13.95 -19.53 35.50
CA MET A 788 13.76 -18.86 36.79
C MET A 788 13.74 -19.85 37.97
N THR A 789 13.27 -21.09 37.79
CA THR A 789 13.29 -22.11 38.85
C THR A 789 14.62 -22.84 38.97
N SER A 790 15.39 -23.03 37.89
CA SER A 790 16.74 -23.60 37.97
C SER A 790 17.73 -22.67 38.69
N LEU A 791 17.55 -21.35 38.58
CA LEU A 791 18.34 -20.35 39.33
C LEU A 791 18.03 -20.32 40.84
N VAL A 792 16.95 -20.97 41.28
CA VAL A 792 16.55 -21.07 42.69
C VAL A 792 16.94 -22.44 43.30
N SER A 793 17.43 -23.38 42.48
CA SER A 793 17.61 -24.78 42.91
C SER A 793 19.05 -25.19 43.24
N ASP A 794 20.06 -24.33 43.03
CA ASP A 794 21.48 -24.65 43.26
C ASP A 794 22.05 -24.16 44.61
N ASP A 795 21.19 -23.79 45.58
CA ASP A 795 21.61 -23.61 46.98
C ASP A 795 21.12 -24.79 47.85
N PRO A 796 22.01 -25.76 48.20
CA PRO A 796 21.64 -26.88 49.03
C PRO A 796 21.59 -26.57 50.55
N SER A 797 21.54 -25.29 50.99
CA SER A 797 21.67 -24.98 52.43
C SER A 797 20.38 -24.64 53.20
N VAL A 798 19.20 -24.54 52.56
CA VAL A 798 17.97 -24.14 53.27
C VAL A 798 16.89 -25.21 53.21
N GLY A 799 17.09 -26.29 53.95
CA GLY A 799 16.14 -27.39 54.02
C GLY A 799 16.31 -28.28 55.24
N ASP A 800 16.33 -27.70 56.44
CA ASP A 800 15.87 -28.41 57.65
C ASP A 800 15.83 -27.44 58.86
N THR A 801 14.65 -26.92 59.19
CA THR A 801 14.13 -26.75 60.58
C THR A 801 12.77 -26.06 60.57
N ILE A 802 11.71 -26.81 60.27
CA ILE A 802 10.38 -26.55 60.82
C ILE A 802 9.90 -27.85 61.48
N ASN A 803 10.21 -27.98 62.78
CA ASN A 803 9.38 -28.57 63.83
C ASN A 803 9.93 -28.22 65.21
#